data_AF-A0A812GSC3-F1
#
_entry.id   AF-A0A812GSC3-F1
#
_cell.length_a   1.000
_cell.length_b   1.000
_cell.length_c   1.000
_cell.angle_alpha   90.00
_cell.angle_beta   90.00
_cell.angle_gamma   90.00
#
_symmetry.space_group_name_H-M   'P 1'
#
loop_
_entity.id
_entity.type
_entity.pdbx_description
1 polymer ?
#
loop_
_entity_poly.entity_id
_entity_poly.type
_entity_poly.pdbx_seq_one_letter_code
_entity_poly.pdbx_strand_id
1 'polypeptide(L)'
;VESDAESVASTVPDSDRGEDGPPTEPGPEESAAGPCEEKADSAPAAQELQNSLVEEQESAFPGLQPEDYRARLQAAKAVAEELRSKEPLLQNGQRTVRDNPNFVQTFFKASRLHFIGVWRERYEEILDSLPPPPPRPALRGKSVFLHIDMDCFFASVATRGRTQTFAGLPVAVAWGTGSSSEISSANYCARAYGIRAGMWAGEAFQLCPDLVVMPYEFDAIMETAELFYRSVLETTPYVQGISCDEVFADVSHLVQDDVRSWQALARKIRADIWSRSGCVASIGVAKNRLLARLATKFAKPRPGCRKCGKAALDRAGEESGLRPCDEHAGIFLLEESSECLAALPARELPGVGPESEKQLQKSGVQTVGDLRTVPLAKLRELFGEKQAQSLFRLCRGIDDRPWDPRPARKSVGAQIAWGVRFEGSEALRRFVAELTTEALRRLERHGRRGSSLTVKVWKARPDAPHCGGVGSGGCDILSRSAQFATDPGLAPAAVEATCAEAWRLCESTGATPAQVRGFGIHIGGLEKAQPSIPSLIESRKPQSLEKVILHLDVDCFFLAVHEKYDPSLKEAGPLVLWQYNDVICISPEAKAAGVKKHMRPSEAQPLVDSIGGRMVHAFSRRWPGPRVWYGPYQTISREMFAHLHRLLAEEPGGFILERLSIDEARDVSDVLAPYSPERVVCFVEAFLEASEAVAGADRYAQAKSLAQKLVTELQATIGVRVSVGIAPNRLLAKLGSIAAKPPRGDGICIVEGPDSCASPAFERLET
;
A
#
# COMPACT_ATOMS: atom_id res chain seq x y z
N VAL A 1 -8.62 -5.66 -70.27
CA VAL A 1 -8.23 -6.81 -71.10
C VAL A 1 -9.01 -7.98 -70.56
N GLU A 2 -10.02 -8.36 -71.35
CA GLU A 2 -11.08 -9.34 -71.09
C GLU A 2 -10.56 -10.79 -71.05
N SER A 3 -11.34 -11.67 -70.44
CA SER A 3 -11.75 -13.02 -70.89
C SER A 3 -12.17 -13.83 -69.66
N ASP A 4 -13.45 -14.07 -69.37
CA ASP A 4 -14.49 -14.90 -70.03
C ASP A 4 -14.38 -16.42 -69.79
N ALA A 5 -15.56 -16.99 -69.46
CA ALA A 5 -16.06 -18.38 -69.57
C ALA A 5 -16.63 -18.91 -68.24
N GLU A 6 -17.95 -18.85 -67.99
CA GLU A 6 -19.06 -19.70 -68.49
C GLU A 6 -19.48 -20.84 -67.53
N SER A 7 -20.49 -20.51 -66.70
CA SER A 7 -21.80 -21.14 -66.49
C SER A 7 -22.14 -22.64 -66.78
N VAL A 8 -22.97 -23.17 -65.86
CA VAL A 8 -24.06 -24.19 -65.92
C VAL A 8 -23.71 -25.69 -65.95
N ALA A 9 -24.15 -26.45 -64.93
CA ALA A 9 -25.33 -27.34 -65.02
C ALA A 9 -25.30 -28.62 -64.15
N SER A 10 -26.46 -28.88 -63.53
CA SER A 10 -27.06 -30.21 -63.30
C SER A 10 -26.53 -31.02 -62.11
N THR A 11 -27.28 -31.85 -61.40
CA THR A 11 -28.71 -32.14 -61.18
C THR A 11 -28.71 -33.18 -60.05
N VAL A 12 -29.65 -33.09 -59.12
CA VAL A 12 -30.00 -34.17 -58.15
C VAL A 12 -30.75 -35.27 -58.92
N PRO A 13 -30.69 -36.55 -58.51
CA PRO A 13 -31.88 -37.22 -57.92
C PRO A 13 -31.47 -38.31 -56.88
N ASP A 14 -32.25 -38.94 -56.01
CA ASP A 14 -33.63 -38.81 -55.51
C ASP A 14 -33.78 -39.73 -54.27
N SER A 15 -34.94 -39.59 -53.62
CA SER A 15 -35.71 -40.58 -52.86
C SER A 15 -35.63 -40.63 -51.33
N ASP A 16 -36.73 -40.72 -50.58
CA ASP A 16 -38.08 -40.11 -50.56
C ASP A 16 -38.78 -40.73 -49.31
N ARG A 17 -39.83 -40.04 -48.81
CA ARG A 17 -40.86 -40.44 -47.82
C ARG A 17 -40.50 -40.31 -46.32
N GLY A 18 -41.30 -39.66 -45.47
CA GLY A 18 -42.59 -38.97 -45.64
C GLY A 18 -43.17 -38.61 -44.25
N GLU A 19 -43.59 -37.35 -44.13
CA GLU A 19 -44.74 -36.73 -43.41
C GLU A 19 -45.26 -37.25 -42.05
N ASP A 20 -45.29 -36.37 -41.03
CA ASP A 20 -46.52 -35.71 -40.52
C ASP A 20 -46.21 -34.71 -39.37
N GLY A 21 -46.77 -33.48 -39.45
CA GLY A 21 -46.77 -32.45 -38.39
C GLY A 21 -48.17 -32.25 -37.77
N PRO A 22 -48.53 -31.07 -37.22
CA PRO A 22 -47.85 -30.24 -36.22
C PRO A 22 -48.81 -29.90 -35.02
N PRO A 23 -48.95 -28.65 -34.49
CA PRO A 23 -48.53 -28.22 -33.14
C PRO A 23 -49.70 -27.75 -32.22
N THR A 24 -49.47 -27.47 -30.90
CA THR A 24 -50.06 -26.36 -30.08
C THR A 24 -49.86 -26.48 -28.54
N GLU A 25 -49.73 -25.33 -27.85
CA GLU A 25 -49.67 -25.07 -26.38
C GLU A 25 -51.09 -25.05 -25.70
N PRO A 26 -51.34 -24.58 -24.44
CA PRO A 26 -50.74 -24.76 -23.09
C PRO A 26 -51.74 -25.09 -21.92
N GLY A 27 -51.22 -25.40 -20.70
CA GLY A 27 -51.82 -25.20 -19.34
C GLY A 27 -52.50 -26.40 -18.65
N PRO A 28 -52.73 -26.43 -17.30
CA PRO A 28 -52.50 -25.41 -16.24
C PRO A 28 -51.78 -25.92 -14.95
N GLU A 29 -51.68 -25.03 -13.96
CA GLU A 29 -51.08 -25.10 -12.61
C GLU A 29 -51.65 -26.18 -11.67
N GLU A 30 -50.82 -26.71 -10.73
CA GLU A 30 -51.21 -26.84 -9.32
C GLU A 30 -50.01 -27.08 -8.37
N SER A 31 -50.13 -26.51 -7.18
CA SER A 31 -49.19 -26.41 -6.06
C SER A 31 -49.12 -27.66 -5.17
N ALA A 32 -47.95 -27.94 -4.55
CA ALA A 32 -47.85 -28.20 -3.10
C ALA A 32 -46.41 -28.55 -2.67
N ALA A 33 -45.95 -27.89 -1.60
CA ALA A 33 -44.76 -28.23 -0.84
C ALA A 33 -45.09 -29.29 0.23
N GLY A 34 -44.14 -30.19 0.52
CA GLY A 34 -44.18 -31.12 1.66
C GLY A 34 -42.90 -31.98 1.74
N PRO A 35 -42.39 -32.30 2.95
CA PRO A 35 -40.97 -32.51 3.22
C PRO A 35 -40.51 -33.96 2.95
N CYS A 36 -39.29 -34.14 2.44
CA CYS A 36 -38.68 -35.47 2.35
C CYS A 36 -37.68 -35.68 3.50
N GLU A 37 -38.06 -36.61 4.36
CA GLU A 37 -37.33 -37.15 5.50
C GLU A 37 -35.97 -37.74 5.10
N GLU A 38 -35.00 -37.54 5.98
CA GLU A 38 -33.69 -38.21 5.97
C GLU A 38 -33.88 -39.73 6.02
N LYS A 39 -33.41 -40.43 4.99
CA LYS A 39 -33.05 -41.85 5.09
C LYS A 39 -31.54 -41.97 5.09
N ALA A 40 -31.01 -42.15 6.30
CA ALA A 40 -29.69 -42.68 6.58
C ALA A 40 -29.61 -44.12 6.04
N ASP A 41 -28.80 -44.35 5.01
CA ASP A 41 -28.14 -45.63 4.73
C ASP A 41 -27.23 -45.50 3.50
N SER A 42 -25.98 -45.08 3.71
CA SER A 42 -24.84 -45.31 2.80
C SER A 42 -23.46 -44.96 3.41
N ALA A 43 -23.34 -45.05 4.74
CA ALA A 43 -22.15 -44.63 5.49
C ALA A 43 -20.83 -45.37 5.12
N PRO A 44 -20.78 -46.65 4.71
CA PRO A 44 -19.48 -47.31 4.49
C PRO A 44 -18.80 -46.93 3.16
N ALA A 45 -19.59 -46.78 2.07
CA ALA A 45 -19.05 -46.60 0.72
C ALA A 45 -18.60 -45.15 0.43
N ALA A 46 -19.27 -44.16 1.04
CA ALA A 46 -18.82 -42.77 0.98
C ALA A 46 -17.52 -42.55 1.77
N GLN A 47 -17.35 -43.27 2.89
CA GLN A 47 -16.16 -43.19 3.73
C GLN A 47 -14.93 -43.84 3.06
N GLU A 48 -15.10 -44.95 2.34
CA GLU A 48 -14.02 -45.59 1.57
C GLU A 48 -13.61 -44.77 0.33
N LEU A 49 -14.56 -44.15 -0.38
CA LEU A 49 -14.24 -43.24 -1.48
C LEU A 49 -13.52 -41.97 -0.97
N GLN A 50 -13.93 -41.46 0.20
CA GLN A 50 -13.34 -40.30 0.84
C GLN A 50 -11.95 -40.62 1.44
N ASN A 51 -11.72 -41.84 1.92
CA ASN A 51 -10.40 -42.32 2.33
C ASN A 51 -9.47 -42.55 1.14
N SER A 52 -9.96 -43.07 0.00
CA SER A 52 -9.15 -43.25 -1.21
C SER A 52 -8.75 -41.91 -1.87
N LEU A 53 -9.61 -40.89 -1.78
CA LEU A 53 -9.29 -39.52 -2.21
C LEU A 53 -8.30 -38.84 -1.25
N VAL A 54 -8.32 -39.17 0.04
CA VAL A 54 -7.36 -38.66 1.03
C VAL A 54 -5.97 -39.29 0.82
N GLU A 55 -5.89 -40.58 0.50
CA GLU A 55 -4.61 -41.27 0.22
C GLU A 55 -3.95 -40.80 -1.09
N GLU A 56 -4.74 -40.47 -2.14
CA GLU A 56 -4.18 -39.83 -3.34
C GLU A 56 -3.81 -38.35 -3.11
N GLN A 57 -4.49 -37.64 -2.19
CA GLN A 57 -4.23 -36.23 -1.87
C GLN A 57 -2.99 -36.01 -0.97
N GLU A 58 -2.57 -37.00 -0.17
CA GLU A 58 -1.30 -36.94 0.58
C GLU A 58 -0.06 -36.90 -0.36
N SER A 59 -0.24 -37.18 -1.65
CA SER A 59 0.85 -37.26 -2.64
C SER A 59 1.15 -35.94 -3.40
N ALA A 60 0.38 -34.87 -3.18
CA ALA A 60 0.37 -33.72 -4.08
C ALA A 60 1.47 -32.65 -3.86
N PHE A 61 2.13 -32.54 -2.69
CA PHE A 61 3.20 -31.55 -2.47
C PHE A 61 4.35 -32.09 -1.58
N PRO A 62 5.64 -31.88 -1.93
CA PRO A 62 6.71 -32.79 -1.52
C PRO A 62 7.46 -32.41 -0.23
N GLY A 63 7.80 -33.44 0.57
CA GLY A 63 9.06 -33.48 1.34
C GLY A 63 8.96 -33.72 2.85
N LEU A 64 7.75 -33.72 3.42
CA LEU A 64 7.53 -33.96 4.85
C LEU A 64 6.89 -35.31 5.05
N GLN A 65 7.28 -36.01 6.12
CA GLN A 65 6.52 -37.16 6.57
C GLN A 65 5.09 -36.69 6.91
N PRO A 66 4.05 -37.50 6.65
CA PRO A 66 2.66 -37.11 6.92
C PRO A 66 2.44 -36.57 8.34
N GLU A 67 3.16 -37.12 9.33
CA GLU A 67 3.15 -36.67 10.72
C GLU A 67 3.68 -35.23 10.88
N ASP A 68 4.80 -34.90 10.23
CA ASP A 68 5.39 -33.56 10.24
C ASP A 68 4.49 -32.53 9.56
N TYR A 69 3.82 -32.93 8.47
CA TYR A 69 2.87 -32.07 7.77
C TYR A 69 1.67 -31.74 8.68
N ARG A 70 1.05 -32.75 9.32
CA ARG A 70 -0.08 -32.54 10.22
C ARG A 70 0.31 -31.70 11.44
N ALA A 71 1.47 -31.94 12.04
CA ALA A 71 1.97 -31.14 13.17
C ALA A 71 2.18 -29.67 12.76
N ARG A 72 2.77 -29.41 11.59
CA ARG A 72 2.92 -28.05 11.06
C ARG A 72 1.58 -27.40 10.75
N LEU A 73 0.65 -28.14 10.14
CA LEU A 73 -0.68 -27.63 9.83
C LEU A 73 -1.42 -27.21 11.10
N GLN A 74 -1.35 -28.00 12.17
CA GLN A 74 -1.90 -27.65 13.47
C GLN A 74 -1.25 -26.39 14.05
N ALA A 75 0.08 -26.31 14.03
CA ALA A 75 0.81 -25.12 14.48
C ALA A 75 0.44 -23.87 13.67
N ALA A 76 0.32 -23.99 12.34
CA ALA A 76 -0.08 -22.91 11.45
C ALA A 76 -1.51 -22.44 11.70
N LYS A 77 -2.45 -23.37 11.90
CA LYS A 77 -3.85 -23.07 12.27
C LYS A 77 -3.92 -22.34 13.61
N ALA A 78 -3.15 -22.78 14.62
CA ALA A 78 -3.08 -22.12 15.92
C ALA A 78 -2.56 -20.67 15.82
N VAL A 79 -1.48 -20.44 15.04
CA VAL A 79 -0.96 -19.09 14.79
C VAL A 79 -1.99 -18.22 14.07
N ALA A 80 -2.66 -18.76 13.04
CA ALA A 80 -3.70 -18.03 12.32
C ALA A 80 -4.86 -17.66 13.25
N GLU A 81 -5.33 -18.58 14.08
CA GLU A 81 -6.39 -18.36 15.07
C GLU A 81 -6.00 -17.31 16.11
N GLU A 82 -4.77 -17.38 16.65
CA GLU A 82 -4.26 -16.39 17.59
C GLU A 82 -4.25 -14.98 16.97
N LEU A 83 -3.69 -14.82 15.76
CA LEU A 83 -3.64 -13.51 15.09
C LEU A 83 -5.05 -12.99 14.77
N ARG A 84 -5.96 -13.87 14.32
CA ARG A 84 -7.34 -13.50 14.02
C ARG A 84 -8.12 -13.09 15.27
N SER A 85 -7.88 -13.78 16.39
CA SER A 85 -8.52 -13.44 17.66
C SER A 85 -8.05 -12.10 18.23
N LYS A 86 -6.85 -11.62 17.86
CA LYS A 86 -6.33 -10.31 18.27
C LYS A 86 -6.74 -9.16 17.34
N GLU A 87 -7.30 -9.45 16.17
CA GLU A 87 -7.60 -8.46 15.13
C GLU A 87 -8.91 -7.71 15.42
N PRO A 88 -8.88 -6.42 15.80
CA PRO A 88 -10.09 -5.68 16.20
C PRO A 88 -11.14 -5.58 15.10
N LEU A 89 -10.73 -5.56 13.83
CA LEU A 89 -11.64 -5.50 12.69
C LEU A 89 -12.43 -6.81 12.48
N LEU A 90 -11.97 -7.93 13.05
CA LEU A 90 -12.70 -9.21 13.07
C LEU A 90 -13.64 -9.35 14.26
N GLN A 91 -13.33 -8.72 15.38
CA GLN A 91 -14.12 -8.79 16.61
C GLN A 91 -15.41 -7.96 16.52
N ASN A 92 -15.36 -6.82 15.83
CA ASN A 92 -16.50 -5.93 15.68
C ASN A 92 -17.46 -6.46 14.60
N GLY A 93 -18.39 -7.33 14.98
CA GLY A 93 -19.40 -7.95 14.10
C GLY A 93 -20.36 -7.00 13.38
N GLN A 94 -20.18 -5.69 13.47
CA GLN A 94 -20.98 -4.69 12.79
C GLN A 94 -20.56 -4.58 11.32
N ARG A 95 -21.46 -4.98 10.41
CA ARG A 95 -21.14 -5.10 8.98
C ARG A 95 -21.95 -4.17 8.09
N THR A 96 -22.89 -3.42 8.64
CA THR A 96 -23.79 -2.56 7.86
C THR A 96 -23.86 -1.13 8.40
N VAL A 97 -24.35 -0.22 7.56
CA VAL A 97 -24.64 1.17 7.94
C VAL A 97 -25.65 1.25 9.09
N ARG A 98 -26.54 0.26 9.23
CA ARG A 98 -27.52 0.22 10.32
C ARG A 98 -26.88 -0.06 11.67
N ASP A 99 -25.88 -0.94 11.67
CA ASP A 99 -25.29 -1.46 12.91
C ASP A 99 -24.14 -0.59 13.43
N ASN A 100 -23.60 0.32 12.60
CA ASN A 100 -22.40 1.08 12.91
C ASN A 100 -22.53 2.57 12.57
N PRO A 101 -22.58 3.47 13.57
CA PRO A 101 -22.66 4.92 13.33
C PRO A 101 -21.37 5.51 12.71
N ASN A 102 -20.25 4.79 12.77
CA ASN A 102 -18.96 5.14 12.16
C ASN A 102 -18.64 4.23 10.95
N PHE A 103 -19.68 3.76 10.25
CA PHE A 103 -19.56 2.76 9.19
C PHE A 103 -18.58 3.16 8.08
N VAL A 104 -18.63 4.41 7.59
CA VAL A 104 -17.76 4.86 6.48
C VAL A 104 -16.27 4.71 6.85
N GLN A 105 -15.89 5.13 8.06
CA GLN A 105 -14.50 5.08 8.52
C GLN A 105 -14.03 3.63 8.74
N THR A 106 -14.84 2.84 9.43
CA THR A 106 -14.52 1.43 9.73
C THR A 106 -14.48 0.56 8.47
N PHE A 107 -15.38 0.81 7.51
CA PHE A 107 -15.38 0.14 6.21
C PHE A 107 -14.08 0.37 5.46
N PHE A 108 -13.62 1.63 5.34
CA PHE A 108 -12.39 1.93 4.64
C PHE A 108 -11.16 1.32 5.33
N LYS A 109 -11.11 1.30 6.67
CA LYS A 109 -10.04 0.63 7.43
C LYS A 109 -9.97 -0.88 7.18
N ALA A 110 -11.12 -1.54 7.03
CA ALA A 110 -11.18 -2.97 6.75
C ALA A 110 -11.05 -3.33 5.25
N SER A 111 -11.24 -2.37 4.35
CA SER A 111 -11.30 -2.65 2.92
C SER A 111 -9.91 -2.75 2.29
N ARG A 112 -9.50 -3.97 1.91
CA ARG A 112 -8.26 -4.17 1.14
C ARG A 112 -8.24 -3.41 -0.20
N LEU A 113 -9.39 -3.28 -0.84
CA LEU A 113 -9.50 -2.62 -2.15
C LEU A 113 -9.30 -1.10 -1.99
N HIS A 114 -9.79 -0.55 -0.88
CA HIS A 114 -9.46 0.82 -0.51
C HIS A 114 -7.96 0.96 -0.21
N PHE A 115 -7.39 0.06 0.60
CA PHE A 115 -5.96 0.06 0.93
C PHE A 115 -5.08 0.06 -0.32
N ILE A 116 -5.32 -0.84 -1.29
CA ILE A 116 -4.56 -0.88 -2.54
C ILE A 116 -4.82 0.37 -3.38
N GLY A 117 -6.05 0.90 -3.40
CA GLY A 117 -6.39 2.12 -4.13
C GLY A 117 -5.68 3.38 -3.61
N VAL A 118 -5.36 3.43 -2.31
CA VAL A 118 -4.59 4.51 -1.67
C VAL A 118 -3.10 4.42 -2.01
N TRP A 119 -2.60 3.28 -2.49
CA TRP A 119 -1.17 3.10 -2.79
C TRP A 119 -0.58 4.17 -3.71
N ARG A 120 -1.37 4.67 -4.67
CA ARG A 120 -0.92 5.72 -5.58
C ARG A 120 -0.51 7.01 -4.85
N GLU A 121 -1.22 7.36 -3.77
CA GLU A 121 -0.86 8.53 -2.93
C GLU A 121 0.52 8.32 -2.32
N ARG A 122 0.76 7.17 -1.71
CA ARG A 122 2.05 6.83 -1.10
C ARG A 122 3.18 6.72 -2.10
N TYR A 123 2.91 6.19 -3.28
CA TYR A 123 3.90 6.17 -4.36
C TYR A 123 4.30 7.60 -4.76
N GLU A 124 3.33 8.51 -4.90
CA GLU A 124 3.59 9.93 -5.18
C GLU A 124 4.44 10.56 -4.05
N GLU A 125 4.13 10.27 -2.77
CA GLU A 125 4.92 10.70 -1.60
C GLU A 125 6.36 10.17 -1.62
N ILE A 126 6.57 8.89 -1.92
CA ILE A 126 7.91 8.30 -2.07
C ILE A 126 8.68 9.06 -3.15
N LEU A 127 8.07 9.31 -4.30
CA LEU A 127 8.75 10.03 -5.37
C LEU A 127 9.04 11.50 -5.02
N ASP A 128 8.21 12.14 -4.19
CA ASP A 128 8.41 13.52 -3.73
C ASP A 128 9.50 13.63 -2.67
N SER A 129 9.78 12.55 -1.94
CA SER A 129 10.92 12.47 -1.01
C SER A 129 12.28 12.33 -1.70
N LEU A 130 12.29 11.99 -3.00
CA LEU A 130 13.50 11.76 -3.79
C LEU A 130 13.85 12.98 -4.64
N PRO A 131 15.15 13.19 -4.98
CA PRO A 131 15.53 14.22 -5.93
C PRO A 131 14.86 13.98 -7.29
N PRO A 132 14.54 15.05 -8.04
CA PRO A 132 13.91 14.91 -9.34
C PRO A 132 14.77 14.06 -10.27
N PRO A 133 14.18 13.11 -11.01
CA PRO A 133 14.94 12.21 -11.85
C PRO A 133 15.61 12.97 -13.00
N PRO A 134 16.84 12.59 -13.42
CA PRO A 134 17.46 13.18 -14.60
C PRO A 134 16.61 12.93 -15.85
N PRO A 135 16.66 13.80 -16.87
CA PRO A 135 15.94 13.57 -18.12
C PRO A 135 16.22 12.18 -18.68
N ARG A 136 15.15 11.48 -19.08
CA ARG A 136 15.27 10.13 -19.65
C ARG A 136 16.19 10.17 -20.88
N PRO A 137 17.24 9.34 -20.95
CA PRO A 137 18.14 9.32 -22.10
C PRO A 137 17.39 9.05 -23.40
N ALA A 138 17.81 9.71 -24.49
CA ALA A 138 17.24 9.46 -25.82
C ALA A 138 17.56 8.02 -26.26
N LEU A 139 16.56 7.16 -26.24
CA LEU A 139 16.70 5.75 -26.58
C LEU A 139 16.74 5.60 -28.11
N ARG A 140 17.94 5.47 -28.70
CA ARG A 140 18.14 5.20 -30.14
C ARG A 140 17.76 3.75 -30.50
N GLY A 141 16.50 3.36 -30.30
CA GLY A 141 15.99 2.01 -30.61
C GLY A 141 16.39 0.91 -29.62
N LYS A 142 17.03 1.26 -28.51
CA LYS A 142 17.41 0.34 -27.42
C LYS A 142 16.52 0.59 -26.21
N SER A 143 15.38 -0.08 -26.14
CA SER A 143 14.50 -0.01 -24.98
C SER A 143 14.45 -1.37 -24.28
N VAL A 144 14.68 -1.37 -22.98
CA VAL A 144 14.61 -2.55 -22.12
C VAL A 144 13.80 -2.18 -20.88
N PHE A 145 12.68 -2.86 -20.71
CA PHE A 145 11.77 -2.67 -19.61
C PHE A 145 11.74 -3.93 -18.74
N LEU A 146 11.73 -3.70 -17.43
CA LEU A 146 11.41 -4.70 -16.43
C LEU A 146 9.97 -4.47 -15.97
N HIS A 147 9.20 -5.55 -15.90
CA HIS A 147 7.96 -5.61 -15.15
C HIS A 147 8.19 -6.49 -13.94
N ILE A 148 8.07 -5.91 -12.75
CA ILE A 148 8.40 -6.55 -11.47
C ILE A 148 7.12 -6.66 -10.66
N ASP A 149 6.79 -7.88 -10.24
CA ASP A 149 5.54 -8.22 -9.56
C ASP A 149 5.82 -9.16 -8.38
N MET A 150 5.44 -8.75 -7.16
CA MET A 150 5.66 -9.57 -5.96
C MET A 150 4.81 -10.84 -5.97
N ASP A 151 5.41 -11.94 -5.53
CA ASP A 151 4.77 -13.23 -5.56
C ASP A 151 3.78 -13.41 -4.42
N CYS A 152 2.52 -13.75 -4.77
CA CYS A 152 1.39 -13.92 -3.85
C CYS A 152 1.36 -12.92 -2.68
N PHE A 153 1.59 -11.64 -2.98
CA PHE A 153 2.07 -10.61 -2.06
C PHE A 153 1.51 -10.67 -0.63
N PHE A 154 0.18 -10.61 -0.44
CA PHE A 154 -0.39 -10.60 0.92
C PHE A 154 -0.13 -11.90 1.69
N ALA A 155 -0.14 -13.05 1.02
CA ALA A 155 0.15 -14.34 1.66
C ALA A 155 1.65 -14.47 1.99
N SER A 156 2.52 -13.93 1.14
CA SER A 156 3.97 -13.87 1.41
C SER A 156 4.27 -12.98 2.61
N VAL A 157 3.61 -11.83 2.73
CA VAL A 157 3.75 -10.95 3.91
C VAL A 157 3.21 -11.62 5.17
N ALA A 158 2.03 -12.24 5.12
CA ALA A 158 1.42 -12.90 6.28
C ALA A 158 2.27 -14.09 6.82
N THR A 159 3.04 -14.74 5.96
CA THR A 159 3.93 -15.85 6.33
C THR A 159 5.39 -15.43 6.55
N ARG A 160 5.72 -14.15 6.31
CA ARG A 160 7.06 -13.58 6.46
C ARG A 160 7.57 -13.78 7.88
N GLY A 161 8.80 -14.29 7.99
CA GLY A 161 9.42 -14.58 9.30
C GLY A 161 8.84 -15.78 10.05
N ARG A 162 7.87 -16.49 9.45
CA ARG A 162 7.23 -17.70 9.98
C ARG A 162 7.38 -18.88 9.02
N THR A 163 8.38 -18.85 8.15
CA THR A 163 8.57 -19.82 7.06
C THR A 163 8.63 -21.26 7.56
N GLN A 164 9.26 -21.51 8.72
CA GLN A 164 9.31 -22.86 9.30
C GLN A 164 7.92 -23.46 9.58
N THR A 165 6.96 -22.61 9.98
CA THR A 165 5.58 -23.02 10.31
C THR A 165 4.72 -23.19 9.07
N PHE A 166 4.90 -22.34 8.07
CA PHE A 166 4.01 -22.25 6.90
C PHE A 166 4.59 -22.85 5.60
N ALA A 167 5.85 -23.25 5.59
CA ALA A 167 6.49 -23.84 4.40
C ALA A 167 5.74 -25.09 3.93
N GLY A 168 5.41 -25.11 2.63
CA GLY A 168 4.68 -26.21 2.00
C GLY A 168 3.17 -26.21 2.23
N LEU A 169 2.64 -25.44 3.19
CA LEU A 169 1.21 -25.43 3.50
C LEU A 169 0.40 -24.54 2.53
N PRO A 170 -0.86 -24.90 2.22
CA PRO A 170 -1.77 -24.02 1.50
C PRO A 170 -2.21 -22.86 2.40
N VAL A 171 -1.86 -21.63 2.02
CA VAL A 171 -2.15 -20.42 2.80
C VAL A 171 -2.88 -19.38 1.94
N ALA A 172 -3.91 -18.76 2.52
CA ALA A 172 -4.63 -17.65 1.93
C ALA A 172 -4.84 -16.50 2.92
N VAL A 173 -5.20 -15.32 2.41
CA VAL A 173 -5.51 -14.12 3.20
C VAL A 173 -6.93 -13.67 2.94
N ALA A 174 -7.77 -13.65 3.98
CA ALA A 174 -9.16 -13.22 3.91
C ALA A 174 -9.69 -12.81 5.29
N TRP A 175 -10.79 -12.04 5.31
CA TRP A 175 -11.44 -11.67 6.57
C TRP A 175 -12.12 -12.86 7.22
N GLY A 176 -13.05 -13.51 6.54
CA GLY A 176 -13.74 -14.70 7.05
C GLY A 176 -13.23 -16.00 6.42
N THR A 177 -13.57 -17.11 7.07
CA THR A 177 -13.45 -18.47 6.55
C THR A 177 -14.77 -19.00 5.96
N GLY A 178 -15.89 -18.27 6.14
CA GLY A 178 -17.20 -18.65 5.62
C GLY A 178 -17.41 -18.33 4.13
N SER A 179 -18.55 -18.80 3.59
CA SER A 179 -18.92 -18.69 2.16
C SER A 179 -19.07 -17.28 1.61
N SER A 180 -19.13 -16.25 2.46
CA SER A 180 -19.29 -14.83 2.08
C SER A 180 -18.00 -14.01 2.14
N SER A 181 -16.86 -14.65 2.37
CA SER A 181 -15.54 -14.00 2.43
C SER A 181 -14.76 -14.25 1.15
N GLU A 182 -14.17 -13.21 0.57
CA GLU A 182 -13.36 -13.34 -0.65
C GLU A 182 -11.87 -13.52 -0.32
N ILE A 183 -11.24 -14.53 -0.93
CA ILE A 183 -9.80 -14.75 -0.90
C ILE A 183 -9.08 -13.63 -1.63
N SER A 184 -8.23 -12.90 -0.91
CA SER A 184 -7.48 -11.75 -1.47
C SER A 184 -6.22 -12.21 -2.19
N SER A 185 -5.49 -13.10 -1.55
CA SER A 185 -4.28 -13.70 -2.05
C SER A 185 -4.21 -15.12 -1.52
N ALA A 186 -3.67 -16.01 -2.35
CA ALA A 186 -3.38 -17.39 -2.03
C ALA A 186 -1.95 -17.67 -2.48
N ASN A 187 -1.18 -18.40 -1.66
CA ASN A 187 0.15 -18.84 -2.02
C ASN A 187 0.11 -19.92 -3.10
N TYR A 188 1.25 -20.24 -3.69
CA TYR A 188 1.30 -21.19 -4.81
C TYR A 188 0.91 -22.61 -4.43
N CYS A 189 1.08 -23.01 -3.16
CA CYS A 189 0.56 -24.29 -2.64
C CYS A 189 -0.97 -24.32 -2.70
N ALA A 190 -1.66 -23.29 -2.19
CA ALA A 190 -3.11 -23.18 -2.28
C ALA A 190 -3.59 -23.10 -3.75
N ARG A 191 -2.87 -22.36 -4.61
CA ARG A 191 -3.21 -22.25 -6.04
C ARG A 191 -3.17 -23.57 -6.80
N ALA A 192 -2.37 -24.53 -6.34
CA ALA A 192 -2.33 -25.84 -6.95
C ALA A 192 -3.60 -26.66 -6.75
N TYR A 193 -4.36 -26.38 -5.70
CA TYR A 193 -5.72 -26.92 -5.49
C TYR A 193 -6.77 -26.15 -6.32
N GLY A 194 -6.36 -25.24 -7.20
CA GLY A 194 -7.26 -24.38 -7.98
C GLY A 194 -7.74 -23.13 -7.26
N ILE A 195 -7.27 -22.88 -6.03
CA ILE A 195 -7.63 -21.66 -5.28
C ILE A 195 -7.05 -20.44 -5.97
N ARG A 196 -7.87 -19.38 -6.13
CA ARG A 196 -7.46 -18.15 -6.81
C ARG A 196 -7.87 -16.91 -6.01
N ALA A 197 -7.15 -15.81 -6.23
CA ALA A 197 -7.60 -14.50 -5.76
C ALA A 197 -8.98 -14.19 -6.39
N GLY A 198 -9.90 -13.65 -5.59
CA GLY A 198 -11.29 -13.41 -5.98
C GLY A 198 -12.24 -14.59 -5.76
N MET A 199 -11.76 -15.76 -5.34
CA MET A 199 -12.59 -16.93 -5.00
C MET A 199 -13.27 -16.75 -3.63
N TRP A 200 -14.47 -17.29 -3.46
CA TRP A 200 -15.11 -17.35 -2.14
C TRP A 200 -14.40 -18.35 -1.23
N ALA A 201 -14.18 -18.00 0.03
CA ALA A 201 -13.48 -18.86 0.98
C ALA A 201 -14.18 -20.21 1.18
N GLY A 202 -15.52 -20.24 1.14
CA GLY A 202 -16.30 -21.48 1.18
C GLY A 202 -15.94 -22.44 0.03
N GLU A 203 -15.86 -21.93 -1.21
CA GLU A 203 -15.40 -22.73 -2.37
C GLU A 203 -13.94 -23.16 -2.20
N ALA A 204 -13.09 -22.28 -1.66
CA ALA A 204 -11.68 -22.60 -1.41
C ALA A 204 -11.49 -23.74 -0.40
N PHE A 205 -12.31 -23.80 0.67
CA PHE A 205 -12.29 -24.90 1.64
C PHE A 205 -12.83 -26.22 1.06
N GLN A 206 -13.76 -26.17 0.10
CA GLN A 206 -14.19 -27.38 -0.62
C GLN A 206 -13.05 -27.94 -1.48
N LEU A 207 -12.24 -27.07 -2.09
CA LEU A 207 -11.07 -27.49 -2.88
C LEU A 207 -9.89 -27.94 -2.01
N CYS A 208 -9.71 -27.33 -0.84
CA CYS A 208 -8.60 -27.63 0.08
C CYS A 208 -9.06 -27.48 1.54
N PRO A 209 -9.49 -28.57 2.20
CA PRO A 209 -9.88 -28.56 3.62
C PRO A 209 -8.75 -28.11 4.57
N ASP A 210 -7.50 -28.32 4.15
CA ASP A 210 -6.29 -27.93 4.89
C ASP A 210 -5.93 -26.45 4.77
N LEU A 211 -6.71 -25.64 4.06
CA LEU A 211 -6.39 -24.24 3.82
C LEU A 211 -6.24 -23.46 5.13
N VAL A 212 -5.10 -22.80 5.31
CA VAL A 212 -4.86 -21.88 6.42
C VAL A 212 -5.17 -20.45 5.99
N VAL A 213 -6.11 -19.79 6.68
CA VAL A 213 -6.54 -18.43 6.34
C VAL A 213 -5.99 -17.43 7.35
N MET A 214 -5.04 -16.61 6.91
CA MET A 214 -4.42 -15.55 7.69
C MET A 214 -5.26 -14.25 7.65
N PRO A 215 -5.25 -13.43 8.71
CA PRO A 215 -5.84 -12.09 8.68
C PRO A 215 -4.97 -11.14 7.82
N TYR A 216 -5.48 -9.93 7.55
CA TYR A 216 -4.68 -8.90 6.89
C TYR A 216 -3.71 -8.26 7.89
N GLU A 217 -2.46 -8.13 7.51
CA GLU A 217 -1.47 -7.34 8.25
C GLU A 217 -1.15 -6.06 7.45
N PHE A 218 -2.10 -5.12 7.38
CA PHE A 218 -2.00 -3.94 6.48
C PHE A 218 -0.73 -3.11 6.68
N ASP A 219 -0.28 -2.95 7.92
CA ASP A 219 0.95 -2.21 8.22
C ASP A 219 2.19 -2.94 7.67
N ALA A 220 2.27 -4.26 7.86
CA ALA A 220 3.36 -5.07 7.30
C ALA A 220 3.32 -5.10 5.77
N ILE A 221 2.13 -5.13 5.17
CA ILE A 221 1.93 -5.07 3.72
C ILE A 221 2.45 -3.71 3.19
N MET A 222 2.13 -2.62 3.89
CA MET A 222 2.56 -1.28 3.55
C MET A 222 4.08 -1.13 3.63
N GLU A 223 4.69 -1.53 4.74
CA GLU A 223 6.14 -1.53 4.94
C GLU A 223 6.85 -2.33 3.83
N THR A 224 6.35 -3.52 3.52
CA THR A 224 6.94 -4.39 2.49
C THR A 224 6.84 -3.75 1.10
N ALA A 225 5.72 -3.11 0.79
CA ALA A 225 5.53 -2.39 -0.47
C ALA A 225 6.50 -1.19 -0.59
N GLU A 226 6.71 -0.42 0.48
CA GLU A 226 7.68 0.68 0.50
C GLU A 226 9.11 0.18 0.27
N LEU A 227 9.51 -0.90 0.96
CA LEU A 227 10.82 -1.53 0.77
C LEU A 227 11.01 -2.04 -0.66
N PHE A 228 9.98 -2.64 -1.25
CA PHE A 228 9.97 -3.07 -2.64
C PHE A 228 10.22 -1.90 -3.59
N TYR A 229 9.45 -0.81 -3.46
CA TYR A 229 9.59 0.36 -4.32
C TYR A 229 10.96 1.03 -4.19
N ARG A 230 11.45 1.21 -2.96
CA ARG A 230 12.78 1.79 -2.71
C ARG A 230 13.90 0.95 -3.32
N SER A 231 13.79 -0.39 -3.23
CA SER A 231 14.78 -1.30 -3.84
C SER A 231 14.88 -1.11 -5.37
N VAL A 232 13.76 -0.86 -6.05
CA VAL A 232 13.76 -0.61 -7.50
C VAL A 232 14.23 0.81 -7.81
N LEU A 233 13.79 1.81 -7.05
CA LEU A 233 14.15 3.22 -7.24
C LEU A 233 15.65 3.50 -7.02
N GLU A 234 16.30 2.75 -6.12
CA GLU A 234 17.76 2.79 -5.93
C GLU A 234 18.53 2.26 -7.16
N THR A 235 17.90 1.39 -7.96
CA THR A 235 18.51 0.88 -9.18
C THR A 235 18.28 1.83 -10.35
N THR A 236 17.06 2.35 -10.51
CA THR A 236 16.76 3.33 -11.55
C THR A 236 15.71 4.35 -11.10
N PRO A 237 15.89 5.63 -11.45
CA PRO A 237 14.88 6.66 -11.19
C PRO A 237 13.67 6.57 -12.15
N TYR A 238 13.75 5.77 -13.22
CA TYR A 238 12.68 5.62 -14.20
C TYR A 238 11.75 4.46 -13.84
N VAL A 239 10.95 4.68 -12.80
CA VAL A 239 9.95 3.73 -12.33
C VAL A 239 8.54 4.27 -12.58
N GLN A 240 7.64 3.40 -13.00
CA GLN A 240 6.20 3.66 -13.08
C GLN A 240 5.47 2.67 -12.16
N GLY A 241 4.91 3.16 -11.07
CA GLY A 241 4.13 2.36 -10.13
C GLY A 241 2.76 1.97 -10.68
N ILE A 242 2.39 0.69 -10.55
CA ILE A 242 1.09 0.16 -11.00
C ILE A 242 0.17 -0.18 -9.82
N SER A 243 0.69 -0.93 -8.84
CA SER A 243 0.00 -1.31 -7.59
C SER A 243 1.01 -1.39 -6.45
N CYS A 244 0.58 -1.72 -5.22
CA CYS A 244 1.50 -1.86 -4.09
C CYS A 244 2.58 -2.94 -4.25
N ASP A 245 2.41 -3.84 -5.21
CA ASP A 245 3.27 -4.97 -5.50
C ASP A 245 3.73 -5.07 -6.96
N GLU A 246 3.37 -4.11 -7.82
CA GLU A 246 3.64 -4.15 -9.27
C GLU A 246 4.24 -2.83 -9.76
N VAL A 247 5.40 -2.90 -10.44
CA VAL A 247 6.04 -1.74 -11.09
C VAL A 247 6.57 -2.07 -12.47
N PHE A 248 6.63 -1.05 -13.33
CA PHE A 248 7.53 -1.04 -14.47
C PHE A 248 8.79 -0.24 -14.14
N ALA A 249 9.94 -0.72 -14.59
CA ALA A 249 11.21 0.00 -14.53
C ALA A 249 11.83 0.06 -15.93
N ASP A 250 12.24 1.24 -16.35
CA ASP A 250 13.05 1.41 -17.55
C ASP A 250 14.53 1.36 -17.20
N VAL A 251 15.19 0.30 -17.65
CA VAL A 251 16.61 0.03 -17.38
C VAL A 251 17.48 0.19 -18.61
N SER A 252 16.95 0.75 -19.70
CA SER A 252 17.62 0.85 -21.00
C SER A 252 19.01 1.49 -20.96
N HIS A 253 19.26 2.36 -19.97
CA HIS A 253 20.53 3.09 -19.77
C HIS A 253 21.54 2.33 -18.90
N LEU A 254 21.12 1.25 -18.25
CA LEU A 254 21.95 0.44 -17.32
C LEU A 254 22.45 -0.85 -17.96
N VAL A 255 21.89 -1.22 -19.11
CA VAL A 255 22.14 -2.53 -19.72
C VAL A 255 22.63 -2.39 -21.15
N GLN A 256 23.49 -3.32 -21.56
CA GLN A 256 23.77 -3.57 -22.96
C GLN A 256 22.58 -4.31 -23.60
N ASP A 257 22.44 -4.25 -24.92
CA ASP A 257 21.36 -4.90 -25.68
C ASP A 257 21.68 -6.39 -25.89
N ASP A 258 21.84 -7.11 -24.76
CA ASP A 258 22.11 -8.54 -24.71
C ASP A 258 21.44 -9.20 -23.49
N VAL A 259 21.05 -10.46 -23.68
CA VAL A 259 20.37 -11.31 -22.68
C VAL A 259 21.11 -11.37 -21.34
N ARG A 260 22.45 -11.47 -21.36
CA ARG A 260 23.24 -11.70 -20.14
C ARG A 260 23.20 -10.46 -19.25
N SER A 261 23.38 -9.30 -19.84
CA SER A 261 23.29 -8.00 -19.16
C SER A 261 21.91 -7.82 -18.51
N TRP A 262 20.83 -8.14 -19.24
CA TRP A 262 19.47 -8.00 -18.71
C TRP A 262 19.19 -8.96 -17.55
N GLN A 263 19.59 -10.22 -17.71
CA GLN A 263 19.45 -11.24 -16.66
C GLN A 263 20.24 -10.86 -15.40
N ALA A 264 21.47 -10.38 -15.55
CA ALA A 264 22.30 -9.98 -14.42
C ALA A 264 21.64 -8.86 -13.60
N LEU A 265 21.12 -7.83 -14.27
CA LEU A 265 20.41 -6.74 -13.59
C LEU A 265 19.11 -7.22 -12.91
N ALA A 266 18.31 -8.05 -13.60
CA ALA A 266 17.10 -8.62 -13.02
C ALA A 266 17.40 -9.49 -11.78
N ARG A 267 18.47 -10.31 -11.81
CA ARG A 267 18.90 -11.11 -10.65
C ARG A 267 19.29 -10.22 -9.47
N LYS A 268 20.05 -9.14 -9.73
CA LYS A 268 20.43 -8.17 -8.70
C LYS A 268 19.20 -7.55 -8.04
N ILE A 269 18.29 -6.97 -8.83
CA ILE A 269 17.07 -6.34 -8.31
C ILE A 269 16.24 -7.33 -7.48
N ARG A 270 16.09 -8.57 -7.96
CA ARG A 270 15.34 -9.62 -7.25
C ARG A 270 15.99 -9.98 -5.91
N ALA A 271 17.32 -10.07 -5.86
CA ALA A 271 18.07 -10.32 -4.63
C ALA A 271 17.97 -9.16 -3.64
N ASP A 272 18.04 -7.91 -4.14
CA ASP A 272 17.89 -6.71 -3.32
C ASP A 272 16.49 -6.65 -2.68
N ILE A 273 15.43 -6.90 -3.47
CA ILE A 273 14.06 -6.99 -2.97
C ILE A 273 13.93 -8.06 -1.89
N TRP A 274 14.46 -9.27 -2.14
CA TRP A 274 14.41 -10.37 -1.17
C TRP A 274 15.13 -10.02 0.14
N SER A 275 16.36 -9.51 0.06
CA SER A 275 17.20 -9.22 1.23
C SER A 275 16.57 -8.18 2.17
N ARG A 276 15.83 -7.22 1.61
CA ARG A 276 15.20 -6.12 2.37
C ARG A 276 13.80 -6.47 2.83
N SER A 277 12.98 -7.03 1.94
CA SER A 277 11.55 -7.24 2.19
C SER A 277 11.23 -8.59 2.81
N GLY A 278 12.12 -9.58 2.66
CA GLY A 278 11.87 -10.98 2.99
C GLY A 278 10.83 -11.65 2.08
N CYS A 279 10.47 -11.01 0.96
CA CYS A 279 9.46 -11.47 0.01
C CYS A 279 10.05 -11.61 -1.39
N VAL A 280 9.53 -12.57 -2.16
CA VAL A 280 10.03 -12.90 -3.50
C VAL A 280 9.28 -12.07 -4.55
N ALA A 281 10.01 -11.63 -5.59
CA ALA A 281 9.44 -11.01 -6.77
C ALA A 281 9.73 -11.85 -8.02
N SER A 282 8.82 -11.76 -8.99
CA SER A 282 8.97 -12.29 -10.35
C SER A 282 9.17 -11.12 -11.32
N ILE A 283 10.13 -11.25 -12.25
CA ILE A 283 10.56 -10.20 -13.15
C ILE A 283 10.43 -10.67 -14.61
N GLY A 284 9.67 -9.92 -15.39
CA GLY A 284 9.60 -10.06 -16.83
C GLY A 284 10.44 -8.99 -17.50
N VAL A 285 11.28 -9.38 -18.45
CA VAL A 285 12.17 -8.47 -19.19
C VAL A 285 11.77 -8.50 -20.65
N ALA A 286 11.59 -7.33 -21.27
CA ALA A 286 11.37 -7.25 -22.71
C ALA A 286 11.68 -5.86 -23.28
N LYS A 287 11.57 -5.74 -24.62
CA LYS A 287 11.81 -4.48 -25.33
C LYS A 287 10.69 -3.44 -25.23
N ASN A 288 9.51 -3.83 -24.72
CA ASN A 288 8.40 -2.92 -24.44
C ASN A 288 7.61 -3.36 -23.19
N ARG A 289 6.76 -2.48 -22.66
CA ARG A 289 6.01 -2.71 -21.42
C ARG A 289 5.02 -3.87 -21.54
N LEU A 290 4.29 -4.00 -22.65
CA LEU A 290 3.39 -5.14 -22.88
C LEU A 290 4.13 -6.47 -22.74
N LEU A 291 5.21 -6.65 -23.50
CA LEU A 291 5.96 -7.90 -23.52
C LEU A 291 6.62 -8.17 -22.16
N ALA A 292 7.08 -7.15 -21.45
CA ALA A 292 7.65 -7.30 -20.11
C ALA A 292 6.58 -7.81 -19.13
N ARG A 293 5.36 -7.25 -19.17
CA ARG A 293 4.23 -7.71 -18.33
C ARG A 293 3.85 -9.15 -18.62
N LEU A 294 3.82 -9.54 -19.89
CA LEU A 294 3.52 -10.92 -20.30
C LEU A 294 4.65 -11.88 -19.90
N ALA A 295 5.91 -11.45 -20.03
CA ALA A 295 7.07 -12.20 -19.58
C ALA A 295 6.97 -12.55 -18.08
N THR A 296 6.53 -11.61 -17.23
CA THR A 296 6.38 -11.87 -15.79
C THR A 296 5.40 -13.01 -15.49
N LYS A 297 4.36 -13.21 -16.31
CA LYS A 297 3.44 -14.34 -16.14
C LYS A 297 4.13 -15.69 -16.35
N PHE A 298 5.09 -15.76 -17.28
CA PHE A 298 5.93 -16.93 -17.48
C PHE A 298 7.02 -17.06 -16.41
N ALA A 299 7.44 -15.94 -15.80
CA ALA A 299 8.40 -15.90 -14.70
C ALA A 299 7.80 -16.42 -13.38
N LYS A 300 6.51 -16.17 -13.14
CA LYS A 300 5.81 -16.57 -11.91
C LYS A 300 5.77 -18.10 -11.75
N PRO A 301 5.87 -18.61 -10.51
CA PRO A 301 5.71 -20.03 -10.23
C PRO A 301 4.39 -20.59 -10.77
N ARG A 302 4.45 -21.77 -11.41
CA ARG A 302 3.25 -22.44 -11.94
C ARG A 302 2.53 -23.21 -10.83
N PRO A 303 1.19 -23.15 -10.74
CA PRO A 303 0.41 -24.05 -9.88
C PRO A 303 0.77 -25.51 -10.20
N GLY A 304 1.07 -26.33 -9.17
CA GLY A 304 1.42 -27.74 -9.35
C GLY A 304 2.91 -28.05 -9.61
N CYS A 305 3.79 -27.05 -9.73
CA CYS A 305 5.22 -27.32 -9.92
C CYS A 305 5.86 -27.77 -8.60
N ARG A 306 6.12 -29.08 -8.46
CA ARG A 306 6.76 -29.71 -7.29
C ARG A 306 8.12 -29.08 -6.92
N LYS A 307 8.85 -28.53 -7.89
CA LYS A 307 10.13 -27.84 -7.67
C LYS A 307 9.98 -26.44 -7.08
N CYS A 308 8.94 -25.65 -7.43
CA CYS A 308 8.82 -24.29 -6.92
C CYS A 308 8.33 -24.21 -5.46
N GLY A 309 7.71 -25.28 -4.93
CA GLY A 309 7.45 -25.42 -3.48
C GLY A 309 8.72 -25.66 -2.65
N LYS A 310 9.77 -26.24 -3.26
CA LYS A 310 11.06 -26.54 -2.61
C LYS A 310 12.14 -25.48 -2.89
N ALA A 311 12.17 -24.93 -4.11
CA ALA A 311 13.10 -23.87 -4.54
C ALA A 311 12.85 -22.52 -3.86
N ALA A 312 11.71 -22.33 -3.18
CA ALA A 312 11.50 -21.18 -2.32
C ALA A 312 12.31 -21.24 -1.01
N LEU A 313 12.87 -22.41 -0.65
CA LEU A 313 13.70 -22.58 0.55
C LEU A 313 15.15 -23.01 0.25
N ASP A 314 15.42 -23.73 -0.83
CA ASP A 314 16.74 -24.37 -1.01
C ASP A 314 17.47 -23.92 -2.30
N ARG A 315 18.68 -23.35 -2.07
CA ARG A 315 19.87 -23.21 -2.96
C ARG A 315 20.04 -21.93 -3.77
N ALA A 316 21.01 -21.13 -3.31
CA ALA A 316 21.99 -20.49 -4.17
C ALA A 316 23.12 -21.52 -4.45
N GLY A 317 23.28 -21.98 -5.69
CA GLY A 317 24.42 -22.82 -6.08
C GLY A 317 24.10 -23.95 -7.07
N GLU A 318 24.77 -23.83 -8.22
CA GLU A 318 25.21 -24.87 -9.17
C GLU A 318 24.32 -25.38 -10.31
N GLU A 319 25.03 -25.52 -11.44
CA GLU A 319 24.63 -25.69 -12.83
C GLU A 319 24.24 -27.13 -13.16
N SER A 320 23.06 -27.35 -13.74
CA SER A 320 22.83 -28.47 -14.68
C SER A 320 21.57 -28.25 -15.52
N GLY A 321 21.74 -28.27 -16.84
CA GLY A 321 20.68 -27.96 -17.79
C GLY A 321 19.62 -29.06 -17.96
N LEU A 322 18.34 -28.70 -17.80
CA LEU A 322 17.29 -28.74 -18.84
C LEU A 322 15.93 -28.17 -18.33
N ARG A 323 15.47 -27.06 -18.95
CA ARG A 323 14.08 -26.50 -19.06
C ARG A 323 13.19 -26.35 -17.80
N PRO A 324 12.07 -25.62 -17.91
CA PRO A 324 11.73 -24.43 -17.11
C PRO A 324 11.30 -24.75 -15.67
N CYS A 325 12.28 -24.97 -14.80
CA CYS A 325 12.11 -24.90 -13.34
C CYS A 325 13.45 -24.80 -12.58
N ASP A 326 14.59 -24.87 -13.25
CA ASP A 326 15.90 -24.79 -12.62
C ASP A 326 16.65 -23.49 -13.02
N GLU A 327 17.36 -22.92 -12.04
CA GLU A 327 18.28 -21.77 -12.07
C GLU A 327 17.70 -20.35 -12.31
N HIS A 328 16.59 -20.20 -13.03
CA HIS A 328 15.99 -18.88 -13.35
C HIS A 328 14.60 -18.63 -12.73
N ALA A 329 14.22 -19.37 -11.68
CA ALA A 329 12.92 -19.22 -11.01
C ALA A 329 12.64 -17.76 -10.63
N GLY A 330 11.64 -17.14 -11.28
CA GLY A 330 11.26 -15.75 -11.06
C GLY A 330 11.85 -14.73 -12.04
N ILE A 331 12.55 -15.11 -13.11
CA ILE A 331 12.95 -14.19 -14.20
C ILE A 331 12.62 -14.81 -15.56
N PHE A 332 11.97 -14.05 -16.45
CA PHE A 332 11.69 -14.47 -17.81
C PHE A 332 11.97 -13.35 -18.82
N LEU A 333 12.61 -13.70 -19.94
CA LEU A 333 13.01 -12.77 -20.98
C LEU A 333 12.19 -13.04 -22.24
N LEU A 334 11.66 -11.99 -22.83
CA LEU A 334 10.88 -12.06 -24.07
C LEU A 334 11.47 -11.07 -25.08
N GLU A 335 12.33 -11.58 -25.97
CA GLU A 335 13.08 -10.77 -26.94
C GLU A 335 12.27 -10.43 -28.20
N GLU A 336 11.47 -11.39 -28.71
CA GLU A 336 10.71 -11.22 -29.95
C GLU A 336 9.23 -11.64 -29.81
N SER A 337 8.36 -10.92 -30.51
CA SER A 337 6.96 -11.29 -30.65
C SER A 337 6.79 -12.27 -31.81
N SER A 338 6.63 -13.58 -31.58
CA SER A 338 5.62 -14.29 -32.39
C SER A 338 5.09 -15.64 -31.93
N GLU A 339 5.80 -16.55 -31.26
CA GLU A 339 5.17 -17.85 -30.88
C GLU A 339 4.56 -17.85 -29.48
N CYS A 340 5.33 -17.50 -28.45
CA CYS A 340 4.86 -17.46 -27.06
C CYS A 340 3.68 -16.51 -26.87
N LEU A 341 3.70 -15.36 -27.56
CA LEU A 341 2.60 -14.40 -27.51
C LEU A 341 1.34 -14.95 -28.20
N ALA A 342 1.47 -15.67 -29.32
CA ALA A 342 0.32 -16.21 -30.05
C ALA A 342 -0.43 -17.29 -29.25
N ALA A 343 0.32 -18.10 -28.47
CA ALA A 343 -0.25 -19.18 -27.66
C ALA A 343 -1.01 -18.70 -26.42
N LEU A 344 -0.92 -17.42 -26.04
CA LEU A 344 -1.62 -16.89 -24.88
C LEU A 344 -3.13 -16.79 -25.14
N PRO A 345 -3.98 -17.06 -24.14
CA PRO A 345 -5.40 -16.70 -24.20
C PRO A 345 -5.57 -15.20 -24.45
N ALA A 346 -6.57 -14.81 -25.25
CA ALA A 346 -6.82 -13.40 -25.57
C ALA A 346 -7.09 -12.54 -24.32
N ARG A 347 -7.67 -13.14 -23.26
CA ARG A 347 -7.88 -12.52 -21.94
C ARG A 347 -6.60 -12.01 -21.27
N GLU A 348 -5.44 -12.55 -21.66
CA GLU A 348 -4.16 -12.13 -21.09
C GLU A 348 -3.71 -10.76 -21.60
N LEU A 349 -4.28 -10.26 -22.70
CA LEU A 349 -3.98 -8.94 -23.24
C LEU A 349 -4.61 -7.83 -22.38
N PRO A 350 -3.84 -6.76 -22.08
CA PRO A 350 -4.39 -5.58 -21.42
C PRO A 350 -5.58 -5.01 -22.19
N GLY A 351 -6.70 -4.82 -21.49
CA GLY A 351 -7.94 -4.29 -22.07
C GLY A 351 -8.94 -5.36 -22.53
N VAL A 352 -8.63 -6.66 -22.39
CA VAL A 352 -9.59 -7.75 -22.59
C VAL A 352 -10.12 -8.23 -21.23
N GLY A 353 -11.23 -7.64 -20.78
CA GLY A 353 -11.95 -8.11 -19.60
C GLY A 353 -12.89 -9.28 -19.91
N PRO A 354 -13.60 -9.84 -18.90
CA PRO A 354 -14.51 -10.98 -19.09
C PRO A 354 -15.59 -10.75 -20.17
N GLU A 355 -16.11 -9.53 -20.31
CA GLU A 355 -17.12 -9.22 -21.32
C GLU A 355 -16.52 -9.15 -22.73
N SER A 356 -15.37 -8.49 -22.88
CA SER A 356 -14.65 -8.46 -24.16
C SER A 356 -14.17 -9.86 -24.56
N GLU A 357 -13.75 -10.69 -23.60
CA GLU A 357 -13.39 -12.09 -23.83
C GLU A 357 -14.59 -12.88 -24.35
N LYS A 358 -15.78 -12.77 -23.73
CA LYS A 358 -17.00 -13.42 -24.22
C LYS A 358 -17.34 -12.98 -25.65
N GLN A 359 -17.20 -11.70 -25.96
CA GLN A 359 -17.46 -11.16 -27.30
C GLN A 359 -16.46 -11.68 -28.34
N LEU A 360 -15.17 -11.82 -27.97
CA LEU A 360 -14.15 -12.45 -28.80
C LEU A 360 -14.43 -13.94 -29.02
N GLN A 361 -14.80 -14.67 -27.98
CA GLN A 361 -15.13 -16.10 -28.05
C GLN A 361 -16.34 -16.35 -28.97
N LYS A 362 -17.37 -15.49 -28.93
CA LYS A 362 -18.50 -15.52 -29.88
C LYS A 362 -18.07 -15.35 -31.34
N SER A 363 -16.91 -14.73 -31.57
CA SER A 363 -16.32 -14.55 -32.90
C SER A 363 -15.27 -15.62 -33.24
N GLY A 364 -15.18 -16.70 -32.45
CA GLY A 364 -14.22 -17.79 -32.65
C GLY A 364 -12.79 -17.48 -32.19
N VAL A 365 -12.57 -16.37 -31.48
CA VAL A 365 -11.23 -15.94 -31.04
C VAL A 365 -11.00 -16.40 -29.60
N GLN A 366 -10.03 -17.29 -29.40
CA GLN A 366 -9.65 -17.77 -28.06
C GLN A 366 -8.26 -17.31 -27.65
N THR A 367 -7.33 -17.31 -28.61
CA THR A 367 -5.92 -16.98 -28.39
C THR A 367 -5.57 -15.61 -28.98
N VAL A 368 -4.43 -15.08 -28.56
CA VAL A 368 -3.83 -13.90 -29.19
C VAL A 368 -3.45 -14.19 -30.64
N GLY A 369 -3.08 -15.43 -30.97
CA GLY A 369 -2.86 -15.90 -32.34
C GLY A 369 -4.10 -15.73 -33.21
N ASP A 370 -5.25 -16.22 -32.73
CA ASP A 370 -6.54 -16.06 -33.41
C ASP A 370 -6.85 -14.58 -33.61
N LEU A 371 -6.66 -13.77 -32.56
CA LEU A 371 -6.95 -12.33 -32.60
C LEU A 371 -6.12 -11.59 -33.65
N ARG A 372 -4.89 -12.05 -33.96
CA ARG A 372 -4.07 -11.45 -35.04
C ARG A 372 -4.71 -11.61 -36.41
N THR A 373 -5.46 -12.69 -36.62
CA THR A 373 -6.12 -12.97 -37.91
C THR A 373 -7.36 -12.10 -38.13
N VAL A 374 -7.91 -11.50 -37.07
CA VAL A 374 -9.11 -10.66 -37.14
C VAL A 374 -8.79 -9.31 -37.81
N PRO A 375 -9.52 -8.93 -38.88
CA PRO A 375 -9.36 -7.62 -39.51
C PRO A 375 -9.71 -6.47 -38.57
N LEU A 376 -8.98 -5.34 -38.67
CA LEU A 376 -9.23 -4.15 -37.85
C LEU A 376 -10.67 -3.63 -37.97
N ALA A 377 -11.27 -3.72 -39.16
CA ALA A 377 -12.67 -3.31 -39.38
C ALA A 377 -13.64 -4.09 -38.50
N LYS A 378 -13.43 -5.40 -38.31
CA LYS A 378 -14.29 -6.22 -37.45
C LYS A 378 -14.10 -5.88 -35.98
N LEU A 379 -12.85 -5.63 -35.56
CA LEU A 379 -12.57 -5.17 -34.20
C LEU A 379 -13.23 -3.82 -33.90
N ARG A 380 -13.29 -2.90 -34.87
CA ARG A 380 -13.96 -1.59 -34.74
C ARG A 380 -15.46 -1.76 -34.55
N GLU A 381 -16.09 -2.66 -35.30
CA GLU A 381 -17.51 -2.98 -35.14
C GLU A 381 -17.82 -3.54 -33.75
N LEU A 382 -16.94 -4.39 -33.22
CA LEU A 382 -17.16 -5.04 -31.92
C LEU A 382 -16.86 -4.14 -30.72
N PHE A 383 -15.76 -3.37 -30.78
CA PHE A 383 -15.18 -2.70 -29.60
C PHE A 383 -15.06 -1.17 -29.74
N GLY A 384 -15.44 -0.62 -30.91
CA GLY A 384 -15.22 0.78 -31.24
C GLY A 384 -13.76 1.12 -31.57
N GLU A 385 -13.54 2.32 -32.09
CA GLU A 385 -12.27 2.71 -32.73
C GLU A 385 -11.04 2.55 -31.82
N LYS A 386 -11.09 3.12 -30.61
CA LYS A 386 -9.93 3.18 -29.71
C LYS A 386 -9.51 1.79 -29.23
N GLN A 387 -10.45 0.97 -28.78
CA GLN A 387 -10.16 -0.36 -28.27
C GLN A 387 -9.74 -1.29 -29.41
N ALA A 388 -10.35 -1.18 -30.59
CA ALA A 388 -9.96 -1.94 -31.78
C ALA A 388 -8.51 -1.67 -32.19
N GLN A 389 -8.11 -0.39 -32.31
CA GLN A 389 -6.73 -0.02 -32.60
C GLN A 389 -5.76 -0.57 -31.55
N SER A 390 -6.11 -0.44 -30.26
CA SER A 390 -5.29 -0.96 -29.17
C SER A 390 -5.11 -2.48 -29.29
N LEU A 391 -6.20 -3.26 -29.40
CA LEU A 391 -6.14 -4.72 -29.49
C LEU A 391 -5.36 -5.18 -30.71
N PHE A 392 -5.57 -4.53 -31.86
CA PHE A 392 -4.87 -4.84 -33.11
C PHE A 392 -3.35 -4.67 -33.00
N ARG A 393 -2.89 -3.67 -32.24
CA ARG A 393 -1.46 -3.44 -31.97
C ARG A 393 -0.92 -4.40 -30.91
N LEU A 394 -1.62 -4.51 -29.78
CA LEU A 394 -1.18 -5.34 -28.64
C LEU A 394 -1.10 -6.83 -29.01
N CYS A 395 -2.02 -7.36 -29.81
CA CYS A 395 -1.94 -8.76 -30.22
C CYS A 395 -0.70 -9.06 -31.07
N ARG A 396 -0.12 -8.04 -31.72
CA ARG A 396 1.13 -8.10 -32.50
C ARG A 396 2.36 -7.74 -31.69
N GLY A 397 2.23 -7.56 -30.37
CA GLY A 397 3.35 -7.20 -29.49
C GLY A 397 3.78 -5.74 -29.58
N ILE A 398 2.99 -4.88 -30.24
CA ILE A 398 3.31 -3.48 -30.46
C ILE A 398 2.70 -2.64 -29.33
N ASP A 399 3.56 -1.95 -28.57
CA ASP A 399 3.19 -1.03 -27.50
C ASP A 399 4.10 0.21 -27.53
N ASP A 400 3.57 1.30 -28.08
CA ASP A 400 4.21 2.61 -28.24
C ASP A 400 3.66 3.66 -27.28
N ARG A 401 2.92 3.23 -26.25
CA ARG A 401 2.38 4.16 -25.26
C ARG A 401 3.55 4.95 -24.63
N PRO A 402 3.40 6.27 -24.41
CA PRO A 402 4.46 7.08 -23.84
C PRO A 402 4.80 6.61 -22.42
N TRP A 403 6.07 6.76 -22.05
CA TRP A 403 6.51 6.55 -20.69
C TRP A 403 6.06 7.74 -19.84
N ASP A 404 5.24 7.46 -18.84
CA ASP A 404 4.71 8.45 -17.91
C ASP A 404 4.80 7.87 -16.49
N PRO A 405 5.79 8.29 -15.70
CA PRO A 405 5.98 7.77 -14.35
C PRO A 405 4.91 8.29 -13.38
N ARG A 406 4.28 9.43 -13.70
CA ARG A 406 3.32 10.12 -12.83
C ARG A 406 2.11 10.57 -13.64
N PRO A 407 1.26 9.63 -14.11
CA PRO A 407 0.08 9.99 -14.87
C PRO A 407 -0.78 10.98 -14.08
N ALA A 408 -1.36 11.98 -14.75
CA ALA A 408 -2.22 12.94 -14.08
C ALA A 408 -3.49 12.27 -13.55
N ARG A 409 -3.88 12.60 -12.31
CA ARG A 409 -5.15 12.17 -11.73
C ARG A 409 -6.30 12.94 -12.39
N LYS A 410 -7.32 12.20 -12.86
CA LYS A 410 -8.47 12.78 -13.58
C LYS A 410 -9.71 12.97 -12.72
N SER A 411 -9.81 12.21 -11.62
CA SER A 411 -10.93 12.24 -10.69
C SER A 411 -10.51 11.79 -9.30
N VAL A 412 -11.25 12.25 -8.29
CA VAL A 412 -11.14 11.84 -6.88
C VAL A 412 -12.52 11.41 -6.41
N GLY A 413 -12.61 10.41 -5.55
CA GLY A 413 -13.91 9.95 -5.08
C GLY A 413 -13.84 8.93 -3.95
N ALA A 414 -15.01 8.60 -3.45
CA ALA A 414 -15.23 7.58 -2.43
C ALA A 414 -16.49 6.79 -2.78
N GLN A 415 -16.42 5.46 -2.71
CA GLN A 415 -17.55 4.59 -3.02
C GLN A 415 -17.60 3.40 -2.06
N ILE A 416 -18.80 3.00 -1.69
CA ILE A 416 -19.07 1.85 -0.82
C ILE A 416 -20.28 1.10 -1.37
N ALA A 417 -20.11 -0.19 -1.66
CA ALA A 417 -21.15 -1.07 -2.23
C ALA A 417 -21.31 -2.39 -1.45
N TRP A 418 -20.89 -2.38 -0.19
CA TRP A 418 -20.95 -3.50 0.74
C TRP A 418 -21.43 -2.98 2.08
N GLY A 419 -22.34 -3.66 2.76
CA GLY A 419 -22.92 -3.24 4.04
C GLY A 419 -23.91 -2.07 3.98
N VAL A 420 -24.26 -1.59 2.78
CA VAL A 420 -25.14 -0.41 2.64
C VAL A 420 -26.61 -0.82 2.77
N ARG A 421 -27.26 -0.41 3.86
CA ARG A 421 -28.67 -0.69 4.18
C ARG A 421 -29.26 0.50 4.95
N PHE A 422 -30.47 0.91 4.62
CA PHE A 422 -31.15 2.03 5.28
C PHE A 422 -32.59 1.68 5.64
N GLU A 423 -33.15 2.33 6.66
CA GLU A 423 -34.56 2.21 7.09
C GLU A 423 -35.35 3.49 6.79
N GLY A 424 -34.67 4.63 6.62
CA GLY A 424 -35.31 5.90 6.30
C GLY A 424 -34.40 6.85 5.53
N SER A 425 -34.99 7.91 4.98
CA SER A 425 -34.30 8.91 4.16
C SER A 425 -33.25 9.70 4.93
N GLU A 426 -33.45 9.92 6.24
CA GLU A 426 -32.50 10.63 7.09
C GLU A 426 -31.16 9.88 7.22
N ALA A 427 -31.21 8.56 7.46
CA ALA A 427 -30.02 7.72 7.52
C ALA A 427 -29.26 7.71 6.18
N LEU A 428 -29.99 7.65 5.06
CA LEU A 428 -29.37 7.76 3.73
C LEU A 428 -28.73 9.14 3.54
N ARG A 429 -29.42 10.23 3.88
CA ARG A 429 -28.91 11.60 3.76
C ARG A 429 -27.64 11.82 4.58
N ARG A 430 -27.61 11.32 5.82
CA ARG A 430 -26.41 11.35 6.66
C ARG A 430 -25.25 10.60 6.02
N PHE A 431 -25.49 9.38 5.52
CA PHE A 431 -24.46 8.59 4.84
C PHE A 431 -23.93 9.26 3.56
N VAL A 432 -24.82 9.90 2.77
CA VAL A 432 -24.43 10.69 1.60
C VAL A 432 -23.51 11.85 2.02
N ALA A 433 -23.85 12.57 3.09
CA ALA A 433 -23.04 13.66 3.61
C ALA A 433 -21.66 13.17 4.12
N GLU A 434 -21.62 12.06 4.85
CA GLU A 434 -20.37 11.46 5.36
C GLU A 434 -19.44 11.04 4.21
N LEU A 435 -19.96 10.37 3.18
CA LEU A 435 -19.16 9.94 2.03
C LEU A 435 -18.73 11.12 1.15
N THR A 436 -19.58 12.16 1.03
CA THR A 436 -19.24 13.40 0.32
C THR A 436 -18.11 14.13 1.03
N THR A 437 -18.18 14.26 2.36
CA THR A 437 -17.12 14.85 3.18
C THR A 437 -15.81 14.06 3.03
N GLU A 438 -15.87 12.73 3.00
CA GLU A 438 -14.68 11.90 2.74
C GLU A 438 -14.08 12.15 1.34
N ALA A 439 -14.92 12.30 0.31
CA ALA A 439 -14.43 12.65 -1.03
C ALA A 439 -13.78 14.04 -1.09
N LEU A 440 -14.33 15.02 -0.36
CA LEU A 440 -13.75 16.36 -0.24
C LEU A 440 -12.41 16.35 0.52
N ARG A 441 -12.29 15.57 1.60
CA ARG A 441 -11.00 15.39 2.31
C ARG A 441 -9.92 14.81 1.38
N ARG A 442 -10.29 13.86 0.52
CA ARG A 442 -9.37 13.33 -0.51
C ARG A 442 -9.01 14.38 -1.55
N LEU A 443 -9.97 15.22 -1.96
CA LEU A 443 -9.73 16.29 -2.93
C LEU A 443 -8.69 17.30 -2.39
N GLU A 444 -8.86 17.71 -1.13
CA GLU A 444 -7.95 18.64 -0.45
C GLU A 444 -6.55 18.04 -0.27
N ARG A 445 -6.45 16.79 0.19
CA ARG A 445 -5.15 16.07 0.29
C ARG A 445 -4.37 16.07 -1.03
N HIS A 446 -5.06 16.02 -2.17
CA HIS A 446 -4.42 16.07 -3.48
C HIS A 446 -4.07 17.48 -3.98
N GLY A 447 -4.45 18.54 -3.28
CA GLY A 447 -4.22 19.92 -3.70
C GLY A 447 -4.87 20.24 -5.05
N ARG A 448 -6.03 19.63 -5.33
CA ARG A 448 -6.76 19.80 -6.60
C ARG A 448 -8.08 20.52 -6.39
N ARG A 449 -8.56 21.18 -7.44
CA ARG A 449 -9.95 21.65 -7.55
C ARG A 449 -10.68 20.78 -8.57
N GLY A 450 -11.97 20.54 -8.33
CA GLY A 450 -12.83 19.81 -9.26
C GLY A 450 -13.91 20.72 -9.82
N SER A 451 -14.33 20.47 -11.05
CA SER A 451 -15.39 21.22 -11.75
C SER A 451 -16.74 20.49 -11.77
N SER A 452 -16.75 19.17 -11.56
CA SER A 452 -17.97 18.37 -11.61
C SER A 452 -18.12 17.41 -10.45
N LEU A 453 -19.37 17.17 -10.05
CA LEU A 453 -19.79 16.18 -9.07
C LEU A 453 -20.61 15.09 -9.77
N THR A 454 -20.31 13.83 -9.49
CA THR A 454 -21.06 12.67 -9.98
C THR A 454 -21.42 11.74 -8.83
N VAL A 455 -22.71 11.43 -8.73
CA VAL A 455 -23.29 10.48 -7.78
C VAL A 455 -23.62 9.19 -8.51
N LYS A 456 -23.25 8.06 -7.90
CA LYS A 456 -23.64 6.72 -8.33
C LYS A 456 -24.44 6.03 -7.24
N VAL A 457 -25.57 5.43 -7.60
CA VAL A 457 -26.45 4.69 -6.69
C VAL A 457 -26.63 3.27 -7.23
N TRP A 458 -26.32 2.27 -6.41
CA TRP A 458 -26.64 0.87 -6.69
C TRP A 458 -28.04 0.60 -6.18
N LYS A 459 -29.00 0.50 -7.09
CA LYS A 459 -30.41 0.23 -6.79
C LYS A 459 -30.67 -1.26 -6.94
N ALA A 460 -31.14 -1.91 -5.87
CA ALA A 460 -31.50 -3.33 -5.90
C ALA A 460 -32.55 -3.60 -6.99
N ARG A 461 -32.31 -4.62 -7.82
CA ARG A 461 -33.31 -5.07 -8.79
C ARG A 461 -34.35 -5.97 -8.10
N PRO A 462 -35.65 -5.84 -8.41
CA PRO A 462 -36.70 -6.66 -7.79
C PRO A 462 -36.56 -8.16 -8.07
N ASP A 463 -36.02 -8.51 -9.24
CA ASP A 463 -35.85 -9.87 -9.77
C ASP A 463 -34.53 -10.52 -9.31
N ALA A 464 -33.63 -9.76 -8.69
CA ALA A 464 -32.35 -10.29 -8.24
C ALA A 464 -32.55 -11.15 -6.99
N PRO A 465 -31.96 -12.36 -6.94
CA PRO A 465 -32.02 -13.18 -5.74
C PRO A 465 -31.48 -12.39 -4.55
N HIS A 466 -32.21 -12.43 -3.43
CA HIS A 466 -31.71 -11.92 -2.16
C HIS A 466 -30.48 -12.74 -1.79
N CYS A 467 -29.30 -12.25 -2.13
CA CYS A 467 -28.06 -12.82 -1.65
C CYS A 467 -28.03 -12.58 -0.14
N GLY A 468 -28.18 -13.64 0.66
CA GLY A 468 -28.24 -13.61 2.14
C GLY A 468 -27.00 -13.08 2.86
N GLY A 469 -26.13 -12.34 2.16
CA GLY A 469 -24.99 -11.62 2.72
C GLY A 469 -25.15 -10.09 2.69
N VAL A 470 -24.17 -9.39 3.25
CA VAL A 470 -24.12 -7.92 3.32
C VAL A 470 -23.68 -7.26 2.00
N GLY A 471 -23.42 -8.04 0.94
CA GLY A 471 -23.08 -7.54 -0.39
C GLY A 471 -24.20 -6.69 -1.03
N SER A 472 -23.88 -6.07 -2.16
CA SER A 472 -24.86 -5.27 -2.92
C SER A 472 -25.90 -6.12 -3.67
N GLY A 473 -25.53 -7.32 -4.11
CA GLY A 473 -26.41 -8.19 -4.89
C GLY A 473 -26.65 -7.68 -6.31
N GLY A 474 -27.67 -8.22 -6.98
CA GLY A 474 -28.05 -7.76 -8.33
C GLY A 474 -28.65 -6.34 -8.29
N CYS A 475 -27.95 -5.38 -8.86
CA CYS A 475 -28.32 -3.96 -8.82
C CYS A 475 -28.23 -3.31 -10.19
N ASP A 476 -29.08 -2.31 -10.43
CA ASP A 476 -28.89 -1.31 -11.47
C ASP A 476 -28.01 -0.18 -10.93
N ILE A 477 -26.98 0.22 -11.68
CA ILE A 477 -26.09 1.32 -11.30
C ILE A 477 -26.58 2.60 -11.97
N LEU A 478 -27.22 3.47 -11.19
CA LEU A 478 -27.75 4.75 -11.65
C LEU A 478 -26.69 5.84 -11.42
N SER A 479 -26.41 6.66 -12.44
CA SER A 479 -25.44 7.75 -12.36
C SER A 479 -26.09 9.10 -12.68
N ARG A 480 -25.75 10.13 -11.92
CA ARG A 480 -26.17 11.52 -12.12
C ARG A 480 -24.99 12.45 -11.88
N SER A 481 -24.89 13.52 -12.66
CA SER A 481 -23.76 14.45 -12.59
C SER A 481 -24.23 15.90 -12.69
N ALA A 482 -23.51 16.81 -12.05
CA ALA A 482 -23.70 18.25 -12.15
C ALA A 482 -22.34 18.96 -12.17
N GLN A 483 -22.34 20.21 -12.66
CA GLN A 483 -21.19 21.11 -12.49
C GLN A 483 -21.28 21.78 -11.13
N PHE A 484 -20.12 22.05 -10.52
CA PHE A 484 -20.07 22.80 -9.28
C PHE A 484 -20.46 24.26 -9.52
N ALA A 485 -21.40 24.77 -8.72
CA ALA A 485 -21.75 26.19 -8.72
C ALA A 485 -20.69 27.03 -7.98
N THR A 486 -20.08 26.46 -6.95
CA THR A 486 -19.01 27.03 -6.13
C THR A 486 -17.88 26.03 -5.98
N ASP A 487 -16.67 26.51 -5.69
CA ASP A 487 -15.53 25.63 -5.52
C ASP A 487 -15.75 24.60 -4.40
N PRO A 488 -15.58 23.29 -4.67
CA PRO A 488 -15.62 22.28 -3.63
C PRO A 488 -14.41 22.42 -2.71
N GLY A 489 -14.61 22.22 -1.40
CA GLY A 489 -13.54 22.27 -0.40
C GLY A 489 -14.05 21.92 1.00
N LEU A 490 -13.16 21.98 2.01
CA LEU A 490 -13.51 21.70 3.41
C LEU A 490 -14.06 22.90 4.19
N ALA A 491 -14.16 24.08 3.57
CA ALA A 491 -14.84 25.22 4.19
C ALA A 491 -16.30 24.83 4.51
N PRO A 492 -16.84 25.15 5.71
CA PRO A 492 -18.16 24.68 6.15
C PRO A 492 -19.28 24.92 5.12
N ALA A 493 -19.33 26.12 4.53
CA ALA A 493 -20.32 26.46 3.51
C ALA A 493 -20.16 25.65 2.20
N ALA A 494 -18.93 25.34 1.80
CA ALA A 494 -18.64 24.53 0.61
C ALA A 494 -19.01 23.06 0.83
N VAL A 495 -18.74 22.53 2.03
CA VAL A 495 -19.15 21.17 2.44
C VAL A 495 -20.67 21.06 2.42
N GLU A 496 -21.37 22.03 3.03
CA GLU A 496 -22.83 22.05 3.08
C GLU A 496 -23.44 22.10 1.67
N ALA A 497 -22.96 23.00 0.81
CA ALA A 497 -23.42 23.13 -0.57
C ALA A 497 -23.17 21.85 -1.39
N THR A 498 -21.98 21.25 -1.25
CA THR A 498 -21.63 20.00 -1.95
C THR A 498 -22.51 18.84 -1.46
N CYS A 499 -22.75 18.74 -0.16
CA CYS A 499 -23.63 17.71 0.42
C CYS A 499 -25.08 17.87 -0.06
N ALA A 500 -25.58 19.11 -0.12
CA ALA A 500 -26.91 19.41 -0.62
C ALA A 500 -27.06 19.01 -2.10
N GLU A 501 -26.07 19.31 -2.94
CA GLU A 501 -26.07 18.93 -4.35
C GLU A 501 -25.95 17.41 -4.54
N ALA A 502 -25.09 16.75 -3.76
CA ALA A 502 -24.99 15.29 -3.76
C ALA A 502 -26.32 14.62 -3.38
N TRP A 503 -27.02 15.17 -2.38
CA TRP A 503 -28.35 14.72 -1.98
C TRP A 503 -29.38 14.91 -3.09
N ARG A 504 -29.44 16.10 -3.71
CA ARG A 504 -30.34 16.40 -4.84
C ARG A 504 -30.13 15.43 -6.01
N LEU A 505 -28.87 15.14 -6.35
CA LEU A 505 -28.53 14.17 -7.39
C LEU A 505 -28.95 12.74 -7.01
N CYS A 506 -28.78 12.36 -5.74
CA CYS A 506 -29.25 11.07 -5.21
C CYS A 506 -30.78 10.93 -5.37
N GLU A 507 -31.56 11.93 -4.96
CA GLU A 507 -33.03 11.92 -5.08
C GLU A 507 -33.49 11.82 -6.54
N SER A 508 -32.79 12.50 -7.45
CA SER A 508 -33.09 12.46 -8.89
C SER A 508 -32.90 11.07 -9.55
N THR A 509 -32.31 10.11 -8.83
CA THR A 509 -32.23 8.71 -9.29
C THR A 509 -33.53 7.94 -9.09
N GLY A 510 -34.43 8.41 -8.22
CA GLY A 510 -35.67 7.71 -7.89
C GLY A 510 -35.46 6.37 -7.16
N ALA A 511 -34.33 6.19 -6.47
CA ALA A 511 -34.09 5.04 -5.60
C ALA A 511 -34.60 5.33 -4.19
N THR A 512 -35.46 4.45 -3.65
CA THR A 512 -35.90 4.57 -2.25
C THR A 512 -34.79 4.10 -1.29
N PRO A 513 -34.74 4.56 -0.03
CA PRO A 513 -33.70 4.15 0.93
C PRO A 513 -33.57 2.63 1.09
N ALA A 514 -34.69 1.90 1.08
CA ALA A 514 -34.72 0.44 1.17
C ALA A 514 -34.13 -0.26 -0.06
N GLN A 515 -34.09 0.41 -1.22
CA GLN A 515 -33.53 -0.12 -2.47
C GLN A 515 -32.03 0.17 -2.63
N VAL A 516 -31.48 1.14 -1.89
CA VAL A 516 -30.06 1.47 -2.00
C VAL A 516 -29.19 0.34 -1.42
N ARG A 517 -28.22 -0.11 -2.21
CA ARG A 517 -27.26 -1.18 -1.88
C ARG A 517 -25.79 -0.75 -2.01
N GLY A 518 -25.58 0.48 -2.46
CA GLY A 518 -24.26 1.06 -2.64
C GLY A 518 -24.38 2.51 -3.08
N PHE A 519 -23.36 3.30 -2.79
CA PHE A 519 -23.30 4.71 -3.11
C PHE A 519 -21.86 5.12 -3.44
N GLY A 520 -21.70 6.06 -4.36
CA GLY A 520 -20.39 6.59 -4.71
C GLY A 520 -20.44 8.05 -5.10
N ILE A 521 -19.45 8.81 -4.63
CA ILE A 521 -19.20 10.21 -4.96
C ILE A 521 -17.93 10.30 -5.79
N HIS A 522 -17.98 10.99 -6.92
CA HIS A 522 -16.84 11.25 -7.79
C HIS A 522 -16.77 12.73 -8.15
N ILE A 523 -15.62 13.33 -7.93
CA ILE A 523 -15.28 14.70 -8.29
C ILE A 523 -14.35 14.64 -9.51
N GLY A 524 -14.79 15.23 -10.61
CA GLY A 524 -14.14 15.19 -11.91
C GLY A 524 -13.69 16.56 -12.41
N GLY A 525 -12.96 16.55 -13.53
CA GLY A 525 -12.39 17.75 -14.14
C GLY A 525 -11.40 18.42 -13.19
N LEU A 526 -10.41 17.63 -12.76
CA LEU A 526 -9.43 18.06 -11.78
C LEU A 526 -8.39 18.98 -12.41
N GLU A 527 -8.22 20.15 -11.80
CA GLU A 527 -7.15 21.08 -12.11
C GLU A 527 -6.24 21.24 -10.90
N LYS A 528 -4.96 21.60 -11.14
CA LYS A 528 -4.11 22.03 -10.02
C LYS A 528 -4.80 23.25 -9.41
N ALA A 529 -4.98 23.27 -8.09
CA ALA A 529 -5.39 24.50 -7.45
C ALA A 529 -4.33 25.55 -7.80
N GLN A 530 -4.69 26.59 -8.57
CA GLN A 530 -3.80 27.74 -8.70
C GLN A 530 -3.60 28.27 -7.29
N PRO A 531 -2.36 28.44 -6.81
CA PRO A 531 -2.16 29.18 -5.58
C PRO A 531 -2.74 30.58 -5.86
N SER A 532 -3.82 30.93 -5.18
CA SER A 532 -4.36 32.29 -5.27
C SER A 532 -3.26 33.23 -4.78
N ILE A 533 -2.68 34.01 -5.68
CA ILE A 533 -1.67 35.03 -5.38
C ILE A 533 -2.11 35.97 -4.23
N PRO A 534 -3.42 36.28 -4.02
CA PRO A 534 -3.86 37.00 -2.83
C PRO A 534 -3.56 36.28 -1.51
N SER A 535 -3.65 34.94 -1.44
CA SER A 535 -3.43 34.21 -0.17
C SER A 535 -1.96 34.03 0.19
N LEU A 536 -1.03 34.15 -0.76
CA LEU A 536 0.42 34.14 -0.51
C LEU A 536 0.99 35.54 -0.22
N ILE A 537 0.31 36.60 -0.68
CA ILE A 537 0.74 38.00 -0.49
C ILE A 537 0.02 38.67 0.68
N GLU A 538 -1.26 38.37 0.96
CA GLU A 538 -1.92 38.87 2.17
C GLU A 538 -1.46 38.14 3.43
N SER A 539 -1.07 36.86 3.34
CA SER A 539 -0.40 36.14 4.44
C SER A 539 1.08 36.54 4.61
N ARG A 540 1.62 37.38 3.71
CA ARG A 540 2.99 37.88 3.73
C ARG A 540 3.05 39.40 3.54
N LYS A 541 2.03 40.14 3.94
CA LYS A 541 2.33 41.44 4.53
C LYS A 541 3.15 41.13 5.78
N PRO A 542 4.34 41.71 5.98
CA PRO A 542 4.97 41.68 7.28
C PRO A 542 4.06 42.48 8.20
N GLN A 543 3.03 41.82 8.76
CA GLN A 543 2.56 42.20 10.06
C GLN A 543 3.80 42.04 10.93
N SER A 544 4.25 43.15 11.50
CA SER A 544 5.30 43.24 12.51
C SER A 544 4.84 42.53 13.79
N LEU A 545 4.56 41.23 13.69
CA LEU A 545 4.26 40.37 14.81
C LEU A 545 5.60 39.77 15.24
N GLU A 546 6.01 40.23 16.41
CA GLU A 546 7.23 39.91 17.10
C GLU A 546 7.25 38.44 17.59
N LYS A 547 7.28 37.48 16.66
CA LYS A 547 7.30 36.04 16.96
C LYS A 547 8.51 35.64 17.84
N VAL A 548 8.30 34.69 18.74
CA VAL A 548 9.35 34.01 19.52
C VAL A 548 9.16 32.51 19.38
N ILE A 549 10.24 31.81 19.01
CA ILE A 549 10.29 30.38 18.76
C ILE A 549 11.31 29.75 19.71
N LEU A 550 10.90 28.70 20.43
CA LEU A 550 11.80 27.86 21.21
C LEU A 550 12.04 26.55 20.47
N HIS A 551 13.30 26.22 20.20
CA HIS A 551 13.72 24.91 19.70
C HIS A 551 14.27 24.09 20.87
N LEU A 552 13.63 22.98 21.19
CA LEU A 552 14.04 22.01 22.20
C LEU A 552 14.82 20.89 21.51
N ASP A 553 16.06 20.65 21.87
CA ASP A 553 16.91 19.57 21.33
C ASP A 553 17.38 18.67 22.47
N VAL A 554 17.03 17.39 22.44
CA VAL A 554 17.35 16.44 23.52
C VAL A 554 18.78 15.92 23.33
N ASP A 555 19.65 16.25 24.28
CA ASP A 555 21.07 15.98 24.17
C ASP A 555 21.35 14.48 24.29
N CYS A 556 21.87 13.91 23.20
CA CYS A 556 22.25 12.50 23.12
C CYS A 556 21.13 11.54 23.56
N PHE A 557 19.88 11.82 23.17
CA PHE A 557 18.66 11.09 23.59
C PHE A 557 18.87 9.57 23.72
N PHE A 558 19.37 8.90 22.68
CA PHE A 558 19.53 7.44 22.71
C PHE A 558 20.52 6.95 23.77
N LEU A 559 21.59 7.70 24.04
CA LEU A 559 22.53 7.40 25.12
C LEU A 559 21.88 7.64 26.49
N ALA A 560 21.16 8.75 26.64
CA ALA A 560 20.46 9.07 27.90
C ALA A 560 19.42 8.00 28.26
N VAL A 561 18.73 7.43 27.26
CA VAL A 561 17.85 6.27 27.48
C VAL A 561 18.67 5.06 27.96
N HIS A 562 19.78 4.73 27.31
CA HIS A 562 20.63 3.61 27.75
C HIS A 562 21.16 3.79 29.18
N GLU A 563 21.61 4.98 29.54
CA GLU A 563 22.06 5.32 30.90
C GLU A 563 20.94 5.23 31.96
N LYS A 564 19.68 5.41 31.56
CA LYS A 564 18.52 5.22 32.46
C LYS A 564 18.25 3.74 32.75
N TYR A 565 18.45 2.86 31.77
CA TYR A 565 18.24 1.41 31.91
C TYR A 565 19.48 0.66 32.40
N ASP A 566 20.67 1.21 32.19
CA ASP A 566 21.95 0.72 32.71
C ASP A 566 22.73 1.88 33.35
N PRO A 567 22.52 2.14 34.65
CA PRO A 567 23.22 3.21 35.36
C PRO A 567 24.75 3.09 35.37
N SER A 568 25.30 1.89 35.14
CA SER A 568 26.75 1.68 35.07
C SER A 568 27.40 2.42 33.91
N LEU A 569 26.62 2.77 32.88
CA LEU A 569 27.09 3.55 31.73
C LEU A 569 27.39 5.00 32.08
N LYS A 570 26.78 5.57 33.12
CA LYS A 570 27.04 6.97 33.55
C LYS A 570 28.46 7.16 34.10
N GLU A 571 29.05 6.11 34.65
CA GLU A 571 30.41 6.10 35.20
C GLU A 571 31.44 5.56 34.19
N ALA A 572 30.99 5.09 33.01
CA ALA A 572 31.83 4.43 32.02
C ALA A 572 32.59 5.38 31.07
N GLY A 573 32.51 6.70 31.29
CA GLY A 573 33.20 7.69 30.47
C GLY A 573 32.53 7.92 29.09
N PRO A 574 33.28 8.32 28.05
CA PRO A 574 32.75 8.64 26.72
C PRO A 574 31.95 7.47 26.11
N LEU A 575 30.74 7.71 25.62
CA LEU A 575 29.87 6.67 25.09
C LEU A 575 29.59 6.83 23.59
N VAL A 576 29.57 5.70 22.89
CA VAL A 576 29.15 5.63 21.48
C VAL A 576 28.12 4.53 21.32
N LEU A 577 26.92 4.92 20.87
CA LEU A 577 25.87 3.98 20.55
C LEU A 577 25.92 3.63 19.06
N TRP A 578 25.92 2.34 18.76
CA TRP A 578 25.86 1.85 17.38
C TRP A 578 24.72 0.85 17.20
N GLN A 579 24.29 0.74 15.95
CA GLN A 579 23.27 -0.17 15.50
C GLN A 579 23.66 -0.68 14.11
N TYR A 580 23.53 -1.99 13.89
CA TYR A 580 23.94 -2.62 12.64
C TYR A 580 25.38 -2.25 12.27
N ASN A 581 25.62 -1.52 11.19
CA ASN A 581 26.96 -1.11 10.77
C ASN A 581 27.22 0.39 10.96
N ASP A 582 26.38 1.10 11.73
CA ASP A 582 26.45 2.55 11.88
C ASP A 582 26.46 2.99 13.33
N VAL A 583 27.32 3.96 13.63
CA VAL A 583 27.23 4.77 14.86
C VAL A 583 26.02 5.71 14.74
N ILE A 584 25.07 5.58 15.67
CA ILE A 584 23.80 6.32 15.66
C ILE A 584 23.75 7.45 16.70
N CYS A 585 24.51 7.34 17.80
CA CYS A 585 24.56 8.36 18.84
C CYS A 585 25.97 8.42 19.46
N ILE A 586 26.44 9.62 19.82
CA ILE A 586 27.83 9.87 20.22
C ILE A 586 27.82 10.88 21.36
N SER A 587 28.53 10.59 22.44
CA SER A 587 28.73 11.55 23.53
C SER A 587 29.62 12.72 23.09
N PRO A 588 29.54 13.89 23.76
CA PRO A 588 30.38 15.05 23.43
C PRO A 588 31.88 14.74 23.42
N GLU A 589 32.35 13.91 24.35
CA GLU A 589 33.74 13.51 24.51
C GLU A 589 34.21 12.63 23.35
N ALA A 590 33.38 11.66 22.92
CA ALA A 590 33.67 10.83 21.75
C ALA A 590 33.64 11.65 20.44
N LYS A 591 32.76 12.65 20.35
CA LYS A 591 32.74 13.59 19.23
C LYS A 591 34.02 14.43 19.17
N ALA A 592 34.53 14.88 20.33
CA ALA A 592 35.79 15.63 20.42
C ALA A 592 37.01 14.79 20.00
N ALA A 593 36.96 13.48 20.20
CA ALA A 593 37.97 12.52 19.74
C ALA A 593 37.87 12.17 18.24
N GLY A 594 36.93 12.77 17.51
CA GLY A 594 36.78 12.59 16.06
C GLY A 594 35.80 11.51 15.64
N VAL A 595 35.06 10.87 16.56
CA VAL A 595 34.01 9.92 16.21
C VAL A 595 32.84 10.66 15.56
N LYS A 596 32.34 10.14 14.43
CA LYS A 596 31.27 10.75 13.64
C LYS A 596 30.04 9.84 13.55
N LYS A 597 28.85 10.43 13.43
CA LYS A 597 27.63 9.67 13.14
C LYS A 597 27.78 8.98 11.77
N HIS A 598 27.20 7.80 11.60
CA HIS A 598 27.33 6.95 10.41
C HIS A 598 28.76 6.44 10.14
N MET A 599 29.68 6.59 11.10
CA MET A 599 30.96 5.88 11.08
C MET A 599 30.71 4.40 11.37
N ARG A 600 31.50 3.50 10.77
CA ARG A 600 31.38 2.08 11.06
C ARG A 600 31.88 1.79 12.49
N PRO A 601 31.27 0.85 13.22
CA PRO A 601 31.75 0.47 14.56
C PRO A 601 33.23 0.08 14.58
N SER A 602 33.71 -0.61 13.55
CA SER A 602 35.13 -0.98 13.41
C SER A 602 36.08 0.21 13.26
N GLU A 603 35.59 1.34 12.72
CA GLU A 603 36.36 2.58 12.54
C GLU A 603 36.28 3.47 13.80
N ALA A 604 35.14 3.42 14.51
CA ALA A 604 34.93 4.17 15.73
C ALA A 604 35.65 3.55 16.95
N GLN A 605 35.73 2.21 17.03
CA GLN A 605 36.27 1.49 18.19
C GLN A 605 37.67 1.97 18.60
N PRO A 606 38.67 2.10 17.70
CA PRO A 606 40.00 2.56 18.09
C PRO A 606 40.02 4.00 18.65
N LEU A 607 39.15 4.87 18.15
CA LEU A 607 39.01 6.26 18.63
C LEU A 607 38.37 6.29 20.02
N VAL A 608 37.34 5.47 20.23
CA VAL A 608 36.66 5.31 21.52
C VAL A 608 37.61 4.72 22.57
N ASP A 609 38.40 3.70 22.21
CA ASP A 609 39.38 3.08 23.10
C ASP A 609 40.48 4.08 23.50
N SER A 610 40.91 4.95 22.57
CA SER A 610 41.97 5.95 22.82
C SER A 610 41.61 6.98 23.89
N ILE A 611 40.32 7.17 24.17
CA ILE A 611 39.80 8.08 25.19
C ILE A 611 39.21 7.35 26.40
N GLY A 612 39.43 6.03 26.51
CA GLY A 612 38.86 5.20 27.58
C GLY A 612 37.33 5.14 27.55
N GLY A 613 36.73 5.31 26.37
CA GLY A 613 35.28 5.26 26.18
C GLY A 613 34.74 3.86 25.95
N ARG A 614 33.42 3.73 25.85
CA ARG A 614 32.71 2.47 25.65
C ARG A 614 31.77 2.52 24.46
N MET A 615 31.85 1.49 23.62
CA MET A 615 30.87 1.25 22.56
C MET A 615 29.71 0.41 23.11
N VAL A 616 28.49 0.89 22.89
CA VAL A 616 27.24 0.26 23.33
C VAL A 616 26.41 -0.05 22.11
N HIS A 617 25.88 -1.27 22.01
CA HIS A 617 24.93 -1.61 20.95
C HIS A 617 23.52 -1.19 21.38
N ALA A 618 22.72 -0.65 20.47
CA ALA A 618 21.31 -0.37 20.75
C ALA A 618 20.57 -1.62 21.25
N PHE A 619 19.58 -1.46 22.13
CA PHE A 619 18.96 -2.58 22.86
C PHE A 619 18.68 -3.78 21.96
N SER A 620 19.16 -4.98 22.31
CA SER A 620 18.85 -6.21 21.59
C SER A 620 17.98 -7.11 22.46
N ARG A 621 16.97 -7.76 21.87
CA ARG A 621 16.19 -8.78 22.59
C ARG A 621 17.10 -10.00 22.82
N ARG A 622 16.87 -10.79 23.88
CA ARG A 622 17.38 -12.17 24.07
C ARG A 622 17.00 -13.09 22.89
N TRP A 623 17.60 -12.85 21.74
CA TRP A 623 17.47 -13.59 20.49
C TRP A 623 18.86 -13.61 19.85
N PRO A 624 19.35 -14.75 19.35
CA PRO A 624 20.62 -14.79 18.65
C PRO A 624 20.44 -14.13 17.27
N GLY A 625 20.56 -12.80 17.19
CA GLY A 625 20.48 -12.02 15.95
C GLY A 625 20.53 -10.49 16.18
N PRO A 626 20.86 -9.69 15.14
CA PRO A 626 21.20 -8.26 15.29
C PRO A 626 19.98 -7.32 15.43
N ARG A 627 18.80 -7.82 15.84
CA ARG A 627 17.57 -7.01 15.88
C ARG A 627 17.56 -6.07 17.08
N VAL A 628 17.35 -4.78 16.81
CA VAL A 628 17.22 -3.73 17.83
C VAL A 628 15.78 -3.60 18.33
N TRP A 629 15.60 -3.46 19.63
CA TRP A 629 14.34 -3.26 20.32
C TRP A 629 14.17 -1.77 20.67
N TYR A 630 13.18 -1.12 20.06
CA TYR A 630 12.94 0.32 20.24
C TYR A 630 12.01 0.68 21.40
N GLY A 631 11.46 -0.30 22.12
CA GLY A 631 10.49 -0.08 23.20
C GLY A 631 10.94 0.94 24.27
N PRO A 632 12.20 0.86 24.77
CA PRO A 632 12.71 1.82 25.74
C PRO A 632 12.68 3.27 25.23
N TYR A 633 13.05 3.50 23.97
CA TYR A 633 13.05 4.83 23.36
C TYR A 633 11.61 5.37 23.21
N GLN A 634 10.67 4.50 22.84
CA GLN A 634 9.25 4.83 22.73
C GLN A 634 8.64 5.24 24.08
N THR A 635 8.93 4.49 25.15
CA THR A 635 8.43 4.78 26.50
C THR A 635 8.91 6.15 26.98
N ILE A 636 10.22 6.41 26.91
CA ILE A 636 10.78 7.69 27.34
C ILE A 636 10.24 8.86 26.52
N SER A 637 10.10 8.67 25.21
CA SER A 637 9.49 9.68 24.36
C SER A 637 8.04 10.03 24.74
N ARG A 638 7.23 9.05 25.14
CA ARG A 638 5.85 9.27 25.57
C ARG A 638 5.79 10.05 26.88
N GLU A 639 6.66 9.71 27.83
CA GLU A 639 6.81 10.44 29.10
C GLU A 639 7.17 11.91 28.85
N MET A 640 8.15 12.17 27.97
CA MET A 640 8.58 13.53 27.62
C MET A 640 7.44 14.35 27.02
N PHE A 641 6.70 13.74 26.09
CA PHE A 641 5.58 14.40 25.43
C PHE A 641 4.45 14.73 26.41
N ALA A 642 4.12 13.82 27.33
CA ALA A 642 3.09 14.05 28.34
C ALA A 642 3.45 15.21 29.26
N HIS A 643 4.71 15.33 29.67
CA HIS A 643 5.18 16.46 30.50
C HIS A 643 5.18 17.79 29.73
N LEU A 644 5.65 17.79 28.48
CA LEU A 644 5.62 18.97 27.62
C LEU A 644 4.19 19.50 27.47
N HIS A 645 3.23 18.63 27.17
CA HIS A 645 1.85 19.02 26.98
C HIS A 645 1.17 19.52 28.27
N ARG A 646 1.49 18.90 29.42
CA ARG A 646 0.98 19.35 30.72
C ARG A 646 1.49 20.75 31.06
N LEU A 647 2.79 21.00 30.89
CA LEU A 647 3.40 22.31 31.14
C LEU A 647 2.84 23.40 30.22
N LEU A 648 2.70 23.12 28.93
CA LEU A 648 2.15 24.09 27.98
C LEU A 648 0.68 24.44 28.25
N ALA A 649 -0.10 23.50 28.80
CA ALA A 649 -1.49 23.73 29.19
C ALA A 649 -1.63 24.63 30.44
N GLU A 650 -0.60 24.67 31.29
CA GLU A 650 -0.57 25.47 32.53
C GLU A 650 -0.01 26.89 32.33
N GLU A 651 0.61 27.18 31.17
CA GLU A 651 1.24 28.47 30.90
C GLU A 651 0.25 29.51 30.31
N PRO A 652 0.05 30.67 30.96
CA PRO A 652 -0.95 31.68 30.56
C PRO A 652 -0.72 32.41 29.21
N GLY A 653 0.21 31.95 28.36
CA GLY A 653 0.68 32.66 27.16
C GLY A 653 0.50 31.92 25.83
N GLY A 654 -0.13 30.75 25.82
CA GLY A 654 -0.54 30.06 24.57
C GLY A 654 0.61 29.67 23.64
N PHE A 655 1.64 28.98 24.13
CA PHE A 655 2.65 28.41 23.23
C PHE A 655 2.06 27.22 22.46
N ILE A 656 2.24 27.20 21.14
CA ILE A 656 1.79 26.15 20.23
C ILE A 656 2.97 25.25 19.87
N LEU A 657 2.80 23.95 20.05
CA LEU A 657 3.77 22.92 19.68
C LEU A 657 3.57 22.50 18.22
N GLU A 658 4.51 22.84 17.34
CA GLU A 658 4.29 22.72 15.88
C GLU A 658 5.02 21.56 15.20
N ARG A 659 6.11 21.05 15.76
CA ARG A 659 6.93 20.01 15.12
C ARG A 659 7.58 19.11 16.14
N LEU A 660 7.53 17.80 15.90
CA LEU A 660 8.12 16.75 16.74
C LEU A 660 8.94 15.84 15.83
N SER A 661 10.25 15.86 15.95
CA SER A 661 11.13 15.04 15.10
C SER A 661 11.78 13.92 15.91
N ILE A 662 11.82 12.72 15.31
CA ILE A 662 12.91 11.74 15.48
C ILE A 662 13.96 11.88 14.35
N ASP A 663 13.49 12.35 13.17
CA ASP A 663 14.15 12.97 12.02
C ASP A 663 13.16 13.07 10.83
N GLU A 664 11.97 12.45 10.91
CA GLU A 664 10.91 12.58 9.89
C GLU A 664 9.52 12.60 10.56
N ALA A 665 9.00 13.80 10.85
CA ALA A 665 7.60 13.96 11.21
C ALA A 665 6.75 13.76 9.94
N ARG A 666 6.15 12.57 9.82
CA ARG A 666 5.04 12.31 8.91
C ARG A 666 3.90 13.28 9.26
N ASP A 667 3.43 13.98 8.23
CA ASP A 667 2.15 14.69 8.19
C ASP A 667 1.99 15.92 9.11
N VAL A 668 1.98 17.12 8.50
CA VAL A 668 1.72 18.40 9.19
C VAL A 668 0.21 18.73 9.23
N SER A 669 -0.66 17.83 8.76
CA SER A 669 -2.11 18.08 8.75
C SER A 669 -2.85 17.69 10.03
N ASP A 670 -2.20 16.99 10.98
CA ASP A 670 -2.81 16.55 12.24
C ASP A 670 -2.62 17.51 13.44
N VAL A 671 -2.02 18.69 13.27
CA VAL A 671 -1.66 19.60 14.39
C VAL A 671 -2.88 20.25 15.09
N LEU A 672 -4.12 20.03 14.62
CA LEU A 672 -5.33 20.65 15.19
C LEU A 672 -6.35 19.68 15.83
N ALA A 673 -6.05 18.38 15.97
CA ALA A 673 -6.92 17.45 16.69
C ALA A 673 -6.38 17.18 18.11
N PRO A 674 -7.26 16.97 19.13
CA PRO A 674 -6.82 16.63 20.48
C PRO A 674 -6.00 15.32 20.47
N TYR A 675 -4.71 15.40 20.76
CA TYR A 675 -3.76 14.30 20.65
C TYR A 675 -3.96 13.23 21.75
N SER A 676 -3.86 11.95 21.35
CA SER A 676 -3.73 10.82 22.29
C SER A 676 -2.24 10.46 22.47
N PRO A 677 -1.73 10.34 23.70
CA PRO A 677 -0.33 9.98 24.02
C PRO A 677 0.15 8.66 23.40
N GLU A 678 -0.76 7.82 22.93
CA GLU A 678 -0.47 6.47 22.43
C GLU A 678 0.16 6.43 21.02
N ARG A 679 0.21 7.57 20.30
CA ARG A 679 0.71 7.66 18.91
C ARG A 679 2.14 8.18 18.76
N VAL A 680 2.84 8.50 19.85
CA VAL A 680 4.21 9.01 19.80
C VAL A 680 5.20 7.86 19.55
N VAL A 681 5.97 7.94 18.45
CA VAL A 681 6.90 6.89 17.99
C VAL A 681 8.32 7.09 18.53
N CYS A 682 8.88 8.32 18.53
CA CYS A 682 9.95 8.77 19.45
C CYS A 682 10.30 10.27 19.23
N PHE A 683 10.73 10.95 20.29
CA PHE A 683 10.88 12.41 20.45
C PHE A 683 12.35 12.77 20.64
N VAL A 684 12.90 13.62 19.76
CA VAL A 684 14.31 14.07 19.83
C VAL A 684 14.42 15.59 19.75
N GLU A 685 13.56 16.26 18.99
CA GLU A 685 13.49 17.73 18.97
C GLU A 685 12.06 18.27 18.80
N ALA A 686 11.83 19.51 19.25
CA ALA A 686 10.54 20.19 19.12
C ALA A 686 10.62 21.70 18.89
N PHE A 687 9.61 22.28 18.25
CA PHE A 687 9.43 23.73 18.12
C PHE A 687 8.18 24.21 18.84
N LEU A 688 8.33 25.25 19.67
CA LEU A 688 7.24 25.98 20.33
C LEU A 688 7.16 27.40 19.78
N GLU A 689 5.98 27.84 19.34
CA GLU A 689 5.73 29.22 18.89
C GLU A 689 4.78 29.92 19.86
N ALA A 690 5.11 31.14 20.30
CA ALA A 690 4.22 31.93 21.16
C ALA A 690 2.96 32.39 20.40
N SER A 691 1.79 32.28 21.02
CA SER A 691 0.51 32.83 20.51
C SER A 691 0.54 34.36 20.40
N GLU A 692 -0.35 34.90 19.55
CA GLU A 692 -0.58 36.33 19.31
C GLU A 692 -0.76 37.19 20.58
N ALA A 693 -1.05 36.57 21.74
CA ALA A 693 -1.28 37.24 23.01
C ALA A 693 -0.01 37.75 23.74
N VAL A 694 1.20 37.40 23.28
CA VAL A 694 2.47 37.78 23.93
C VAL A 694 3.17 38.90 23.14
N ALA A 695 2.65 40.12 23.23
CA ALA A 695 3.25 41.31 22.60
C ALA A 695 3.94 42.21 23.63
N GLY A 696 5.25 42.47 23.46
CA GLY A 696 6.01 43.45 24.27
C GLY A 696 7.47 43.07 24.59
N ALA A 697 8.17 44.00 25.25
CA ALA A 697 9.61 43.97 25.56
C ALA A 697 10.10 42.78 26.44
N ASP A 698 9.19 41.92 26.93
CA ASP A 698 9.49 40.86 27.89
C ASP A 698 9.27 39.43 27.34
N ARG A 699 8.99 39.30 26.04
CA ARG A 699 8.70 38.02 25.36
C ARG A 699 9.83 36.99 25.44
N TYR A 700 11.08 37.43 25.34
CA TYR A 700 12.25 36.55 25.48
C TYR A 700 12.50 36.13 26.93
N ALA A 701 12.17 36.97 27.91
CA ALA A 701 12.28 36.62 29.33
C ALA A 701 11.24 35.57 29.73
N GLN A 702 10.01 35.70 29.21
CA GLN A 702 8.96 34.69 29.41
C GLN A 702 9.31 33.36 28.74
N ALA A 703 9.79 33.40 27.48
CA ALA A 703 10.28 32.21 26.79
C ALA A 703 11.46 31.56 27.53
N LYS A 704 12.37 32.37 28.12
CA LYS A 704 13.48 31.88 28.93
C LYS A 704 13.00 31.21 30.22
N SER A 705 12.03 31.81 30.91
CA SER A 705 11.43 31.24 32.13
C SER A 705 10.76 29.89 31.84
N LEU A 706 10.00 29.79 30.73
CA LEU A 706 9.40 28.53 30.28
C LEU A 706 10.46 27.49 29.94
N ALA A 707 11.49 27.87 29.18
CA ALA A 707 12.62 26.98 28.86
C ALA A 707 13.32 26.47 30.13
N GLN A 708 13.52 27.32 31.14
CA GLN A 708 14.12 26.91 32.43
C GLN A 708 13.26 25.90 33.18
N LYS A 709 11.94 26.12 33.25
CA LYS A 709 11.01 25.14 33.84
C LYS A 709 11.05 23.81 33.10
N LEU A 710 10.99 23.85 31.77
CA LEU A 710 11.01 22.66 30.92
C LEU A 710 12.30 21.85 31.10
N VAL A 711 13.46 22.50 31.03
CA VAL A 711 14.75 21.84 31.20
C VAL A 711 14.87 21.23 32.60
N THR A 712 14.47 21.98 33.64
CA THR A 712 14.54 21.50 35.03
C THR A 712 13.62 20.30 35.25
N GLU A 713 12.38 20.37 34.75
CA GLU A 713 11.41 19.30 34.94
C GLU A 713 11.81 18.04 34.17
N LEU A 714 12.13 18.14 32.87
CA LEU A 714 12.54 16.98 32.06
C LEU A 714 13.81 16.32 32.61
N GLN A 715 14.74 17.10 33.13
CA GLN A 715 15.94 16.57 33.79
C GLN A 715 15.60 15.88 35.12
N ALA A 716 14.68 16.41 35.92
CA ALA A 716 14.30 15.85 37.22
C ALA A 716 13.43 14.60 37.11
N THR A 717 12.47 14.57 36.17
CA THR A 717 11.47 13.49 36.07
C THR A 717 11.91 12.38 35.12
N ILE A 718 12.53 12.73 33.99
CA ILE A 718 12.87 11.77 32.94
C ILE A 718 14.36 11.45 32.92
N GLY A 719 15.21 12.35 33.42
CA GLY A 719 16.65 12.17 33.50
C GLY A 719 17.39 12.51 32.21
N VAL A 720 16.76 13.25 31.30
CA VAL A 720 17.32 13.65 30.00
C VAL A 720 17.68 15.13 30.00
N ARG A 721 18.84 15.46 29.41
CA ARG A 721 19.26 16.85 29.20
C ARG A 721 18.63 17.39 27.92
N VAL A 722 18.22 18.65 27.96
CA VAL A 722 17.62 19.35 26.82
C VAL A 722 18.31 20.69 26.65
N SER A 723 18.73 20.98 25.43
CA SER A 723 19.28 22.27 25.02
C SER A 723 18.23 23.08 24.27
N VAL A 724 18.04 24.34 24.66
CA VAL A 724 16.96 25.19 24.15
C VAL A 724 17.51 26.42 23.45
N GLY A 725 17.07 26.67 22.21
CA GLY A 725 17.34 27.91 21.51
C GLY A 725 16.09 28.75 21.34
N ILE A 726 16.16 30.04 21.69
CA ILE A 726 15.04 30.97 21.67
C ILE A 726 15.33 32.07 20.65
N ALA A 727 14.51 32.24 19.62
CA ALA A 727 14.79 33.18 18.55
C ALA A 727 13.53 33.63 17.78
N PRO A 728 13.58 34.67 16.93
CA PRO A 728 12.40 35.13 16.19
C PRO A 728 12.04 34.25 14.98
N ASN A 729 12.88 33.28 14.63
CA ASN A 729 12.61 32.31 13.57
C ASN A 729 13.24 30.94 13.87
N ARG A 730 12.74 29.91 13.17
CA ARG A 730 13.10 28.50 13.42
C ARG A 730 14.58 28.20 13.18
N LEU A 731 15.19 28.84 12.18
CA LEU A 731 16.61 28.62 11.86
C LEU A 731 17.48 29.12 13.01
N LEU A 732 17.25 30.35 13.47
CA LEU A 732 18.00 30.93 14.59
C LEU A 732 17.74 30.19 15.89
N ALA A 733 16.51 29.71 16.13
CA ALA A 733 16.19 28.92 17.32
C ALA A 733 16.96 27.58 17.30
N LYS A 734 17.02 26.92 16.13
CA LYS A 734 17.81 25.68 15.98
C LYS A 734 19.31 25.93 16.20
N LEU A 735 19.87 26.99 15.60
CA LEU A 735 21.27 27.38 15.84
C LEU A 735 21.54 27.72 17.31
N GLY A 736 20.62 28.42 17.97
CA GLY A 736 20.68 28.69 19.41
C GLY A 736 20.72 27.41 20.26
N SER A 737 19.89 26.42 19.94
CA SER A 737 19.90 25.15 20.68
C SER A 737 21.20 24.37 20.49
N ILE A 738 21.85 24.48 19.32
CA ILE A 738 23.17 23.89 19.06
C ILE A 738 24.24 24.60 19.90
N ALA A 739 24.17 25.93 19.99
CA ALA A 739 25.07 26.73 20.82
C ALA A 739 24.87 26.50 22.33
N ALA A 740 23.67 26.12 22.74
CA ALA A 740 23.33 25.83 24.13
C ALA A 740 23.89 24.49 24.65
N LYS A 741 24.40 23.62 23.78
CA LYS A 741 24.91 22.28 24.14
C LYS A 741 26.22 22.33 24.96
N PRO A 742 26.40 21.40 25.92
CA PRO A 742 27.66 21.24 26.63
C PRO A 742 28.82 20.81 25.69
N PRO A 743 30.09 21.10 26.05
CA PRO A 743 30.55 21.69 27.31
C PRO A 743 30.56 23.23 27.33
N ARG A 744 30.05 23.89 26.28
CA ARG A 744 30.24 25.34 26.08
C ARG A 744 29.02 26.22 26.33
N GLY A 745 27.83 25.63 26.48
CA GLY A 745 26.58 26.34 26.78
C GLY A 745 25.90 25.88 28.07
N ASP A 746 25.09 26.76 28.66
CA ASP A 746 24.36 26.55 29.92
C ASP A 746 22.96 25.93 29.70
N GLY A 747 22.73 25.26 28.57
CA GLY A 747 21.47 24.59 28.23
C GLY A 747 20.38 25.50 27.63
N ILE A 748 20.52 26.83 27.66
CA ILE A 748 19.57 27.76 27.01
C ILE A 748 20.33 28.90 26.32
N CYS A 749 19.98 29.22 25.07
CA CYS A 749 20.57 30.32 24.29
C CYS A 749 19.46 31.18 23.65
N ILE A 750 19.61 32.51 23.70
CA ILE A 750 18.68 33.48 23.10
C ILE A 750 19.37 34.18 21.94
N VAL A 751 18.70 34.27 20.78
CA VAL A 751 19.19 34.91 19.56
C VAL A 751 18.15 35.94 19.10
N GLU A 752 18.35 37.21 19.46
CA GLU A 752 17.37 38.28 19.23
C GLU A 752 17.52 38.95 17.85
N GLY A 753 18.69 38.83 17.21
CA GLY A 753 18.99 39.40 15.89
C GLY A 753 20.44 39.19 15.41
N PRO A 754 20.81 39.69 14.21
CA PRO A 754 22.15 39.49 13.63
C PRO A 754 23.28 40.00 14.53
N ASP A 755 23.08 41.10 15.26
CA ASP A 755 24.10 41.68 16.14
C ASP A 755 24.27 40.89 17.45
N SER A 756 23.25 40.12 17.87
CA SER A 756 23.38 39.14 18.97
C SER A 756 24.21 37.91 18.58
N CYS A 757 24.47 37.73 17.26
CA CYS A 757 25.37 36.72 16.72
C CYS A 757 26.86 37.12 16.83
N ALA A 758 27.20 38.27 17.41
CA ALA A 758 28.58 38.59 17.79
C ALA A 758 29.08 37.83 19.04
N SER A 759 28.25 36.94 19.59
CA SER A 759 28.65 36.00 20.63
C SER A 759 29.71 35.01 20.09
N PRO A 760 30.73 34.62 20.89
CA PRO A 760 31.74 33.61 20.52
C PRO A 760 31.17 32.25 20.07
N ALA A 761 29.86 32.05 20.21
CA ALA A 761 29.12 30.90 19.71
C ALA A 761 28.97 30.88 18.18
N PHE A 762 28.91 32.04 17.50
CA PHE A 762 28.59 32.14 16.07
C PHE A 762 29.82 32.29 15.16
N GLU A 763 30.95 32.85 15.64
CA GLU A 763 32.25 32.84 14.92
C GLU A 763 32.73 31.41 14.55
N ARG A 764 32.16 30.37 15.17
CA ARG A 764 32.55 28.96 14.99
C ARG A 764 31.65 28.17 14.05
N LEU A 765 30.56 28.75 13.54
CA LEU A 765 29.70 28.12 12.52
C LEU A 765 30.17 28.44 11.08
N GLU A 766 31.04 29.44 10.90
CA GLU A 766 31.73 29.74 9.62
C GLU A 766 32.93 28.81 9.34
N THR A 767 33.42 28.08 10.35
CA THR A 767 34.48 27.05 10.22
C THR A 767 33.87 25.66 10.14
#